data_AF-A0A7V9AFP3-F1
#
_entry.id   AF-A0A7V9AFP3-F1
#
_cell.length_a   1.000
_cell.length_b   1.000
_cell.length_c   1.000
_cell.angle_alpha   90.00
_cell.angle_beta   90.00
_cell.angle_gamma   90.00
#
_symmetry.space_group_name_H-M   'P 1'
#
loop_
_entity.id
_entity.type
_entity.pdbx_description
1 polymer ?
#
loop_
_entity_poly.entity_id
_entity_poly.type
_entity_poly.pdbx_seq_one_letter_code
_entity_poly.pdbx_strand_id
1 'polypeptide(L)'
;GLCWLFYVAAQEVEQRAVRRQLRIFAGGVVLLASVAVVLYLTQRTLPFWNNERGFGPFPDRDQTADLLGITAVVILACGQDDLRQKRKQWLFWFFGLAIIIAAIVLNSSRAGVLLLLVGSLLWLGFFVLRSGSTTRIVIGATVLLVLLALLLLFGGQTLERFGLHAGAGANLPSEVRWLVFQDALELIRASPWCGIGLGNFQPVFAMFRNASLGQARALHPESDWLWLTAEIGWLGVALVVAGAVVLGWRVFPFGEGTNQRFRVAALIAGLLFALHGFVDVSGHRIGTAFVGIFLFGLALRRPRGLRTSGTIPIVFRAAGAVLLLIGLTWTVAAQRRWEMPGGIGVENEKQRAAAANVGRNYEETIARATRALDWAPLDWQLYFLRALGKVGAEHSASEALADFRRARFLEPNSFDVPYQEGLAWITREPSLAATAWGEALRRAGPQRPELYGRMLASSLDPALSLKLEELGTLHPDLALIFFERASQESFPLAMRRLLEHDGSLENFAPAEKSRLFELWAERGDVAQLISAIESLPGWLPLAWRGMAKARAAEGNFNAAIELVRQFGEKPAVPAVRGGASLEQLEKALSVAPNDYATGFELYQRQTEDGRLDDALVTLRRFTTQAGAPSYFHFLEAETWAAKENWERAWAAWQQFDTAGKKRS
;
A
#
# COMPACT_ATOMS: atom_id res chain seq x y z
N GLY A 1 23.01 21.80 6.67
CA GLY A 1 23.96 21.20 5.71
C GLY A 1 25.20 22.05 5.51
N LEU A 2 25.12 23.15 4.75
CA LEU A 2 26.30 23.93 4.32
C LEU A 2 27.15 24.51 5.46
N CYS A 3 26.54 25.05 6.53
CA CYS A 3 27.30 25.52 7.70
C CYS A 3 28.08 24.39 8.38
N TRP A 4 27.50 23.18 8.43
CA TRP A 4 28.17 21.99 8.95
C TRP A 4 29.32 21.54 8.05
N LEU A 5 29.10 21.50 6.74
CA LEU A 5 30.16 21.22 5.75
C LEU A 5 31.30 22.22 5.89
N PHE A 6 30.99 23.52 5.96
CA PHE A 6 31.98 24.56 6.17
C PHE A 6 32.75 24.35 7.47
N TYR A 7 32.06 24.10 8.59
CA TYR A 7 32.69 23.87 9.88
C TYR A 7 33.64 22.67 9.83
N VAL A 8 33.15 21.48 9.42
CA VAL A 8 33.97 20.26 9.34
C VAL A 8 35.15 20.45 8.38
N ALA A 9 34.92 21.11 7.26
CA ALA A 9 35.97 21.39 6.31
C ALA A 9 37.00 22.36 6.94
N ALA A 10 36.58 23.53 7.40
CA ALA A 10 37.45 24.63 7.82
C ALA A 10 38.20 24.38 9.14
N GLN A 11 37.83 23.36 9.91
CA GLN A 11 38.55 23.03 11.14
C GLN A 11 40.02 22.68 10.89
N GLU A 12 40.91 23.44 11.51
CA GLU A 12 42.33 23.09 11.67
C GLU A 12 42.47 22.10 12.83
N VAL A 13 42.35 20.82 12.51
CA VAL A 13 42.55 19.76 13.51
C VAL A 13 43.83 19.01 13.19
N GLU A 14 44.62 18.75 14.23
CA GLU A 14 45.72 17.81 14.16
C GLU A 14 45.26 16.46 13.60
N GLN A 15 46.16 15.80 12.88
CA GLN A 15 45.92 14.47 12.34
C GLN A 15 45.48 13.46 13.42
N ARG A 16 46.02 13.57 14.64
CA ARG A 16 45.63 12.70 15.75
C ARG A 16 44.14 12.86 16.11
N ALA A 17 43.64 14.10 16.12
CA ALA A 17 42.27 14.37 16.47
C ALA A 17 41.28 14.02 15.34
N VAL A 18 41.69 14.05 14.06
CA VAL A 18 40.89 13.46 12.95
C VAL A 18 40.68 11.96 13.16
N ARG A 19 41.75 11.23 13.48
CA ARG A 19 41.65 9.78 13.78
C ARG A 19 40.73 9.52 14.96
N ARG A 20 40.84 10.34 16.01
CA ARG A 20 39.98 10.26 17.20
C ARG A 20 38.51 10.49 16.83
N GLN A 21 38.20 11.51 16.03
CA GLN A 21 36.82 11.80 15.59
C GLN A 21 36.21 10.63 14.81
N LEU A 22 36.94 10.04 13.85
CA LEU A 22 36.45 8.87 13.09
C LEU A 22 36.26 7.64 13.97
N ARG A 23 37.15 7.41 14.94
CA ARG A 23 37.00 6.32 15.92
C ARG A 23 35.78 6.52 16.82
N ILE A 24 35.57 7.73 17.34
CA ILE A 24 34.39 8.05 18.15
C ILE A 24 33.11 7.86 17.34
N PHE A 25 33.09 8.36 16.10
CA PHE A 25 31.98 8.17 15.18
C PHE A 25 31.67 6.67 14.96
N ALA A 26 32.67 5.89 14.55
CA ALA A 26 32.50 4.47 14.28
C ALA A 26 32.06 3.69 15.53
N GLY A 27 32.66 3.99 16.70
CA GLY A 27 32.25 3.38 17.97
C GLY A 27 30.82 3.75 18.37
N GLY A 28 30.39 4.99 18.14
CA GLY A 28 29.03 5.44 18.39
C GLY A 28 28.00 4.74 17.51
N VAL A 29 28.29 4.53 16.22
CA VAL A 29 27.42 3.78 15.31
C VAL A 29 27.39 2.29 15.67
N VAL A 30 28.51 1.69 16.09
CA VAL A 30 28.52 0.30 16.61
C VAL A 30 27.62 0.19 17.85
N LEU A 31 27.69 1.16 18.77
CA LEU A 31 26.80 1.19 19.93
C LEU A 31 25.32 1.31 19.52
N LEU A 32 25.02 2.21 18.57
CA LEU A 32 23.67 2.37 18.02
C LEU A 32 23.17 1.06 17.37
N ALA A 33 24.01 0.38 16.60
CA ALA A 33 23.70 -0.90 15.99
C ALA A 33 23.43 -1.97 17.04
N SER A 34 24.26 -2.06 18.10
CA SER A 34 24.03 -2.97 19.23
C SER A 34 22.68 -2.71 19.90
N VAL A 35 22.35 -1.44 20.17
CA VAL A 35 21.05 -1.06 20.75
C VAL A 35 19.91 -1.47 19.82
N ALA A 36 20.01 -1.21 18.52
CA ALA A 36 18.99 -1.59 17.54
C ALA A 36 18.80 -3.11 17.49
N VAL A 37 19.88 -3.89 17.48
CA VAL A 37 19.84 -5.36 17.51
C VAL A 37 19.18 -5.86 18.79
N VAL A 38 19.56 -5.33 19.96
CA VAL A 38 18.96 -5.74 21.24
C VAL A 38 17.46 -5.41 21.28
N LEU A 39 17.07 -4.20 20.87
CA LEU A 39 15.66 -3.78 20.81
C LEU A 39 14.85 -4.68 19.86
N TYR A 40 15.39 -4.97 18.68
CA TYR A 40 14.77 -5.86 17.71
C TYR A 40 14.59 -7.29 18.25
N LEU A 41 15.64 -7.88 18.84
CA LEU A 41 15.58 -9.22 19.41
C LEU A 41 14.65 -9.31 20.63
N THR A 42 14.48 -8.21 21.38
CA THR A 42 13.58 -8.14 22.54
C THR A 42 12.17 -7.69 22.19
N GLN A 43 11.86 -7.45 20.90
CA GLN A 43 10.58 -6.94 20.43
C GLN A 43 10.14 -5.64 21.14
N ARG A 44 11.11 -4.79 21.46
CA ARG A 44 10.88 -3.48 22.08
C ARG A 44 11.15 -2.38 21.09
N THR A 45 10.33 -1.33 21.11
CA THR A 45 10.53 -0.13 20.30
C THR A 45 10.73 1.08 21.20
N LEU A 46 11.52 2.05 20.72
CA LEU A 46 11.61 3.35 21.36
C LEU A 46 10.50 4.23 20.78
N PRO A 47 9.72 4.96 21.60
CA PRO A 47 8.55 5.71 21.12
C PRO A 47 8.89 6.85 20.16
N PHE A 48 10.16 7.27 20.12
CA PHE A 48 10.69 8.29 19.21
C PHE A 48 11.41 7.69 17.97
N TRP A 49 11.47 6.35 17.85
CA TRP A 49 11.92 5.67 16.63
C TRP A 49 10.70 5.36 15.78
N ASN A 50 10.39 6.26 14.86
CA ASN A 50 9.26 6.13 13.94
C ASN A 50 9.64 5.22 12.77
N ASN A 51 9.80 3.92 13.03
CA ASN A 51 10.15 2.89 12.03
C ASN A 51 9.13 1.75 12.09
N GLU A 52 8.45 1.50 10.97
CA GLU A 52 7.37 0.50 10.87
C GLU A 52 7.84 -0.94 11.13
N ARG A 53 9.13 -1.23 10.92
CA ARG A 53 9.74 -2.56 11.10
C ARG A 53 10.46 -2.71 12.44
N GLY A 54 10.50 -1.66 13.26
CA GLY A 54 11.10 -1.68 14.60
C GLY A 54 12.63 -1.81 14.61
N PHE A 55 13.34 -1.54 13.51
CA PHE A 55 14.80 -1.65 13.45
C PHE A 55 15.49 -0.30 13.19
N GLY A 56 16.11 0.25 14.22
CA GLY A 56 16.93 1.46 14.12
C GLY A 56 16.14 2.79 14.15
N PRO A 57 16.86 3.92 14.16
CA PRO A 57 16.28 5.23 14.43
C PRO A 57 15.67 5.92 13.20
N PHE A 58 15.93 5.42 11.99
CA PHE A 58 15.44 6.04 10.75
C PHE A 58 14.11 5.42 10.32
N PRO A 59 13.21 6.21 9.70
CA PRO A 59 11.93 5.70 9.22
C PRO A 59 12.08 4.62 8.15
N ASP A 60 13.07 4.79 7.27
CA ASP A 60 13.39 3.82 6.23
C ASP A 60 14.51 2.88 6.68
N ARG A 61 14.34 1.59 6.35
CA ARG A 61 15.39 0.58 6.53
C ARG A 61 16.64 0.92 5.70
N ASP A 62 16.48 1.47 4.50
CA ASP A 62 17.60 1.71 3.59
C ASP A 62 18.48 2.86 4.10
N GLN A 63 17.89 3.84 4.82
CA GLN A 63 18.63 4.89 5.53
C GLN A 63 19.43 4.36 6.73
N THR A 64 18.86 3.43 7.51
CA THR A 64 19.62 2.75 8.57
C THR A 64 20.75 1.93 7.98
N ALA A 65 20.49 1.22 6.89
CA ALA A 65 21.46 0.38 6.21
C ALA A 65 22.61 1.19 5.59
N ASP A 66 22.32 2.38 5.06
CA ASP A 66 23.30 3.33 4.55
C ASP A 66 24.30 3.74 5.64
N LEU A 67 23.80 4.22 6.80
CA LEU A 67 24.65 4.57 7.94
C LEU A 67 25.57 3.41 8.37
N LEU A 68 25.03 2.19 8.45
CA LEU A 68 25.79 1.00 8.83
C LEU A 68 26.84 0.63 7.78
N GLY A 69 26.46 0.63 6.50
CA GLY A 69 27.32 0.26 5.37
C GLY A 69 28.50 1.21 5.21
N ILE A 70 28.27 2.53 5.21
CA ILE A 70 29.36 3.52 5.09
C ILE A 70 30.28 3.52 6.32
N THR A 71 29.75 3.21 7.50
CA THR A 71 30.54 3.11 8.73
C THR A 71 31.45 1.88 8.73
N ALA A 72 31.04 0.77 8.13
CA ALA A 72 31.86 -0.43 8.04
C ALA A 72 33.22 -0.15 7.38
N VAL A 73 33.27 0.72 6.36
CA VAL A 73 34.52 1.16 5.71
C VAL A 73 35.44 1.89 6.70
N VAL A 74 34.87 2.71 7.58
CA VAL A 74 35.62 3.42 8.63
C VAL A 74 36.13 2.43 9.69
N ILE A 75 35.34 1.43 10.07
CA ILE A 75 35.74 0.38 11.02
C ILE A 75 36.93 -0.42 10.48
N LEU A 76 36.91 -0.79 9.19
CA LEU A 76 38.03 -1.46 8.53
C LEU A 76 39.33 -0.62 8.62
N ALA A 77 39.22 0.69 8.39
CA ALA A 77 40.35 1.61 8.53
C ALA A 77 40.87 1.68 9.97
N CYS A 78 39.98 1.73 10.97
CA CYS A 78 40.34 1.69 12.39
C CYS A 78 41.05 0.39 12.77
N GLY A 79 40.49 -0.77 12.39
CA GLY A 79 41.04 -2.08 12.69
C GLY A 79 42.43 -2.28 12.09
N GLN A 80 42.63 -1.89 10.83
CA GLN A 80 43.93 -2.01 10.16
C GLN A 80 44.99 -1.05 10.74
N ASP A 81 44.58 0.15 11.19
CA ASP A 81 45.47 1.08 11.87
C ASP A 81 45.97 0.49 13.20
N ASP A 82 45.08 -0.07 14.00
CA ASP A 82 45.44 -0.71 15.29
C ASP A 82 46.27 -1.98 15.10
N LEU A 83 45.99 -2.80 14.07
CA LEU A 83 46.81 -3.97 13.72
C LEU A 83 48.25 -3.57 13.39
N ARG A 84 48.45 -2.53 12.58
CA ARG A 84 49.81 -2.06 12.24
C ARG A 84 50.56 -1.47 13.42
N GLN A 85 49.84 -0.77 14.29
CA GLN A 85 50.43 -0.20 15.50
C GLN A 85 50.55 -1.24 16.63
N LYS A 86 50.26 -2.53 16.36
CA LYS A 86 50.31 -3.65 17.31
C LYS A 86 49.45 -3.42 18.57
N ARG A 87 48.34 -2.69 18.44
CA ARG A 87 47.41 -2.38 19.54
C ARG A 87 46.29 -3.40 19.59
N LYS A 88 46.02 -3.99 20.76
CA LYS A 88 44.92 -4.98 20.95
C LYS A 88 43.51 -4.44 20.67
N GLN A 89 43.36 -3.12 20.52
CA GLN A 89 42.10 -2.45 20.18
C GLN A 89 41.52 -2.88 18.81
N TRP A 90 42.30 -3.54 17.94
CA TRP A 90 41.78 -4.14 16.72
C TRP A 90 40.65 -5.16 16.98
N LEU A 91 40.65 -5.84 18.13
CA LEU A 91 39.59 -6.77 18.52
C LEU A 91 38.24 -6.06 18.68
N PHE A 92 38.24 -4.85 19.25
CA PHE A 92 37.03 -4.03 19.38
C PHE A 92 36.43 -3.71 18.00
N TRP A 93 37.27 -3.35 17.02
CA TRP A 93 36.82 -3.09 15.66
C TRP A 93 36.36 -4.35 14.93
N PHE A 94 36.98 -5.49 15.19
CA PHE A 94 36.56 -6.78 14.65
C PHE A 94 35.15 -7.16 15.14
N PHE A 95 34.91 -7.13 16.45
CA PHE A 95 33.58 -7.39 17.01
C PHE A 95 32.57 -6.31 16.60
N GLY A 96 32.99 -5.04 16.53
CA GLY A 96 32.17 -3.96 16.01
C GLY A 96 31.71 -4.20 14.58
N LEU A 97 32.61 -4.67 13.69
CA LEU A 97 32.25 -5.02 12.32
C LEU A 97 31.27 -6.21 12.28
N ALA A 98 31.46 -7.24 13.12
CA ALA A 98 30.54 -8.36 13.21
C ALA A 98 29.13 -7.91 13.63
N ILE A 99 29.02 -6.97 14.59
CA ILE A 99 27.74 -6.36 15.00
C ILE A 99 27.12 -5.59 13.84
N ILE A 100 27.89 -4.79 13.09
CA ILE A 100 27.39 -4.07 11.92
C ILE A 100 26.86 -5.02 10.84
N ILE A 101 27.58 -6.11 10.56
CA ILE A 101 27.15 -7.14 9.60
C ILE A 101 25.84 -7.78 10.07
N ALA A 102 25.77 -8.20 11.34
CA ALA A 102 24.55 -8.77 11.93
C ALA A 102 23.38 -7.78 11.85
N ALA A 103 23.61 -6.50 12.15
CA ALA A 103 22.61 -5.44 12.07
C ALA A 103 22.10 -5.24 10.63
N ILE A 104 22.98 -5.25 9.61
CA ILE A 104 22.59 -5.15 8.19
C ILE A 104 21.74 -6.35 7.77
N VAL A 105 22.13 -7.57 8.18
CA VAL A 105 21.38 -8.79 7.88
C VAL A 105 19.99 -8.75 8.52
N LEU A 106 19.90 -8.39 9.81
CA LEU A 106 18.62 -8.26 10.52
C LEU A 106 17.72 -7.18 9.91
N ASN A 107 18.29 -6.05 9.50
CA ASN A 107 17.57 -4.96 8.85
C ASN A 107 17.00 -5.34 7.47
N SER A 108 17.46 -6.45 6.87
CA SER A 108 16.96 -6.95 5.57
C SER A 108 16.96 -5.89 4.45
N SER A 109 18.02 -5.06 4.38
CA SER A 109 18.19 -4.03 3.33
C SER A 109 19.23 -4.49 2.30
N ARG A 110 18.84 -4.49 1.02
CA ARG A 110 19.72 -4.83 -0.11
C ARG A 110 20.81 -3.78 -0.30
N ALA A 111 20.48 -2.51 -0.06
CA ALA A 111 21.39 -1.40 -0.22
C ALA A 111 22.53 -1.45 0.81
N GLY A 112 22.24 -1.73 2.08
CA GLY A 112 23.29 -1.83 3.11
C GLY A 112 24.32 -2.93 2.83
N VAL A 113 23.86 -4.07 2.31
CA VAL A 113 24.71 -5.16 1.84
C VAL A 113 25.64 -4.70 0.73
N LEU A 114 25.08 -4.04 -0.29
CA LEU A 114 25.84 -3.54 -1.44
C LEU A 114 26.88 -2.49 -1.00
N LEU A 115 26.49 -1.55 -0.14
CA LEU A 115 27.37 -0.51 0.40
C LEU A 115 28.53 -1.10 1.21
N LEU A 116 28.24 -2.10 2.06
CA LEU A 116 29.26 -2.83 2.82
C LEU A 116 30.27 -3.51 1.87
N LEU A 117 29.79 -4.27 0.88
CA LEU A 117 30.63 -5.03 -0.04
C LEU A 117 31.47 -4.11 -0.93
N VAL A 118 30.84 -3.16 -1.62
CA VAL A 118 31.51 -2.22 -2.52
C VAL A 118 32.46 -1.33 -1.74
N GLY A 119 32.08 -0.85 -0.55
CA GLY A 119 32.96 -0.05 0.29
C GLY A 119 34.18 -0.80 0.79
N SER A 120 33.99 -2.05 1.23
CA SER A 120 35.10 -2.93 1.65
C SER A 120 36.03 -3.23 0.47
N LEU A 121 35.48 -3.51 -0.71
CA LEU A 121 36.21 -3.73 -1.97
C LEU A 121 37.07 -2.53 -2.35
N LEU A 122 36.47 -1.34 -2.43
CA LEU A 122 37.16 -0.11 -2.81
C LEU A 122 38.28 0.20 -1.82
N TRP A 123 38.03 0.01 -0.51
CA TRP A 123 39.00 0.32 0.52
C TRP A 123 40.17 -0.67 0.54
N LEU A 124 39.90 -1.97 0.45
CA LEU A 124 40.96 -3.00 0.35
C LEU A 124 41.75 -2.84 -0.95
N GLY A 125 41.06 -2.69 -2.07
CA GLY A 125 41.64 -2.52 -3.40
C GLY A 125 42.61 -1.35 -3.47
N PHE A 126 42.24 -0.19 -2.92
CA PHE A 126 43.11 1.00 -2.94
C PHE A 126 44.50 0.76 -2.33
N PHE A 127 44.61 0.00 -1.23
CA PHE A 127 45.89 -0.25 -0.57
C PHE A 127 46.62 -1.48 -1.09
N VAL A 128 45.86 -2.48 -1.55
CA VAL A 128 46.40 -3.69 -2.17
C VAL A 128 47.10 -3.35 -3.49
N LEU A 129 46.43 -2.63 -4.39
CA LEU A 129 46.94 -2.23 -5.70
C LEU A 129 48.19 -1.35 -5.61
N ARG A 130 48.30 -0.56 -4.54
CA ARG A 130 49.44 0.35 -4.31
C ARG A 130 50.65 -0.34 -3.66
N SER A 131 50.48 -1.56 -3.17
CA SER A 131 51.52 -2.25 -2.39
C SER A 131 52.40 -3.20 -3.20
N GLY A 132 52.02 -3.55 -4.44
CA GLY A 132 52.74 -4.48 -5.31
C GLY A 132 52.92 -5.91 -4.77
N SER A 133 52.35 -6.24 -3.61
CA SER A 133 52.59 -7.52 -2.90
C SER A 133 51.46 -8.52 -3.15
N THR A 134 51.79 -9.62 -3.82
CA THR A 134 50.88 -10.74 -4.11
C THR A 134 50.24 -11.32 -2.85
N THR A 135 50.98 -11.41 -1.75
CA THR A 135 50.46 -11.89 -0.45
C THR A 135 49.36 -11.00 0.11
N ARG A 136 49.49 -9.66 -0.04
CA ARG A 136 48.46 -8.71 0.42
C ARG A 136 47.22 -8.75 -0.47
N ILE A 137 47.39 -9.02 -1.76
CA ILE A 137 46.30 -9.26 -2.71
C ILE A 137 45.48 -10.49 -2.27
N VAL A 138 46.16 -11.61 -2.00
CA VAL A 138 45.51 -12.85 -1.57
C VAL A 138 44.75 -12.68 -0.25
N ILE A 139 45.36 -12.06 0.76
CA ILE A 139 44.69 -11.82 2.06
C ILE A 139 43.44 -10.95 1.88
N GLY A 140 43.51 -9.89 1.07
CA GLY A 140 42.37 -9.03 0.77
C GLY A 140 41.24 -9.79 0.07
N ALA A 141 41.58 -10.62 -0.91
CA ALA A 141 40.63 -11.47 -1.63
C ALA A 141 39.98 -12.50 -0.71
N THR A 142 40.73 -13.14 0.19
CA THR A 142 40.19 -14.11 1.16
C THR A 142 39.22 -13.45 2.14
N VAL A 143 39.59 -12.29 2.71
CA VAL A 143 38.68 -11.54 3.61
C VAL A 143 37.39 -11.16 2.89
N LEU A 144 37.48 -10.75 1.62
CA LEU A 144 36.32 -10.44 0.81
C LEU A 144 35.46 -11.68 0.55
N LEU A 145 36.06 -12.80 0.17
CA LEU A 145 35.35 -14.06 -0.06
C LEU A 145 34.66 -14.55 1.21
N VAL A 146 35.28 -14.38 2.37
CA VAL A 146 34.66 -14.70 3.67
C VAL A 146 33.49 -13.76 3.96
N LEU A 147 33.63 -12.45 3.73
CA LEU A 147 32.51 -11.50 3.88
C LEU A 147 31.36 -11.85 2.94
N LEU A 148 31.65 -12.17 1.69
CA LEU A 148 30.66 -12.60 0.71
C LEU A 148 30.00 -13.93 1.12
N ALA A 149 30.78 -14.92 1.56
CA ALA A 149 30.27 -16.21 2.01
C ALA A 149 29.37 -16.07 3.25
N LEU A 150 29.80 -15.31 4.26
CA LEU A 150 28.97 -15.00 5.43
C LEU A 150 27.67 -14.31 5.00
N LEU A 151 27.75 -13.40 4.04
CA LEU A 151 26.59 -12.70 3.54
C LEU A 151 25.63 -13.60 2.75
N LEU A 152 26.14 -14.56 1.96
CA LEU A 152 25.32 -15.55 1.26
C LEU A 152 24.69 -16.55 2.25
N LEU A 153 25.45 -17.00 3.25
CA LEU A 153 25.00 -17.96 4.27
C LEU A 153 23.91 -17.37 5.19
N PHE A 154 24.10 -16.15 5.68
CA PHE A 154 23.16 -15.49 6.59
C PHE A 154 22.14 -14.60 5.86
N GLY A 155 22.40 -14.24 4.61
CA GLY A 155 21.50 -13.47 3.75
C GLY A 155 20.64 -14.32 2.82
N GLY A 156 20.65 -15.65 2.92
CA GLY A 156 19.85 -16.56 2.08
C GLY A 156 18.36 -16.22 2.00
N GLN A 157 17.72 -15.90 3.14
CA GLN A 157 16.32 -15.40 3.16
C GLN A 157 16.16 -13.98 2.58
N THR A 158 17.23 -13.19 2.58
CA THR A 158 17.29 -11.87 1.91
C THR A 158 17.46 -12.04 0.39
N LEU A 159 18.14 -13.13 -0.04
CA LEU A 159 18.38 -13.58 -1.41
C LEU A 159 17.18 -14.28 -2.06
N GLU A 160 16.42 -15.10 -1.33
CA GLU A 160 15.13 -15.64 -1.79
C GLU A 160 14.10 -14.52 -2.04
N ARG A 161 14.21 -13.41 -1.30
CA ARG A 161 13.47 -12.17 -1.58
C ARG A 161 13.96 -11.40 -2.81
N PHE A 162 15.05 -11.78 -3.49
CA PHE A 162 15.44 -11.19 -4.78
C PHE A 162 14.51 -11.61 -5.92
N GLY A 163 13.70 -12.67 -5.76
CA GLY A 163 12.87 -13.20 -6.85
C GLY A 163 11.40 -13.46 -6.55
N LEU A 164 10.97 -13.76 -5.31
CA LEU A 164 9.68 -14.46 -5.15
C LEU A 164 8.62 -13.82 -4.26
N HIS A 165 8.93 -12.88 -3.36
CA HIS A 165 7.92 -12.28 -2.49
C HIS A 165 8.18 -10.79 -2.23
N ALA A 166 7.68 -9.95 -3.14
CA ALA A 166 7.52 -8.50 -2.93
C ALA A 166 6.31 -8.22 -2.00
N GLY A 167 6.31 -8.81 -0.80
CA GLY A 167 5.22 -8.72 0.16
C GLY A 167 5.57 -7.83 1.35
N ALA A 168 4.70 -6.84 1.60
CA ALA A 168 4.49 -6.10 2.84
C ALA A 168 5.72 -5.45 3.51
N GLY A 169 5.95 -4.18 3.17
CA GLY A 169 6.57 -3.22 4.09
C GLY A 169 7.25 -2.05 3.39
N ALA A 170 6.76 -0.84 3.66
CA ALA A 170 7.30 0.52 3.44
C ALA A 170 7.92 0.91 2.07
N ASN A 171 8.49 -0.01 1.30
CA ASN A 171 9.10 0.31 0.01
C ASN A 171 8.13 -0.06 -1.11
N LEU A 172 7.85 0.90 -1.98
CA LEU A 172 7.11 0.67 -3.22
C LEU A 172 7.76 -0.47 -4.02
N PRO A 173 6.97 -1.36 -4.65
CA PRO A 173 7.48 -2.34 -5.62
C PRO A 173 8.38 -1.65 -6.65
N SER A 174 9.42 -2.34 -7.15
CA SER A 174 10.40 -1.74 -8.09
C SER A 174 9.74 -1.12 -9.32
N GLU A 175 8.63 -1.70 -9.80
CA GLU A 175 7.83 -1.17 -10.91
C GLU A 175 7.19 0.17 -10.55
N VAL A 176 6.61 0.29 -9.35
CA VAL A 176 5.98 1.54 -8.91
C VAL A 176 7.01 2.66 -8.67
N ARG A 177 8.23 2.33 -8.23
CA ARG A 177 9.31 3.33 -8.12
C ARG A 177 9.69 3.93 -9.46
N TRP A 178 9.75 3.13 -10.52
CA TRP A 178 10.04 3.64 -11.86
C TRP A 178 8.97 4.59 -12.37
N LEU A 179 7.70 4.30 -12.06
CA LEU A 179 6.59 5.21 -12.36
C LEU A 179 6.72 6.54 -11.58
N VAL A 180 7.14 6.49 -10.31
CA VAL A 180 7.42 7.70 -9.51
C VAL A 180 8.58 8.50 -10.10
N PHE A 181 9.65 7.84 -10.57
CA PHE A 181 10.77 8.51 -11.25
C PHE A 181 10.30 9.19 -12.54
N GLN A 182 9.44 8.54 -13.31
CA GLN A 182 8.87 9.11 -14.54
C GLN A 182 8.10 10.41 -14.24
N ASP A 183 7.17 10.37 -13.28
CA ASP A 183 6.41 11.56 -12.88
C ASP A 183 7.34 12.66 -12.34
N ALA A 184 8.41 12.29 -11.62
CA ALA A 184 9.37 13.26 -11.09
C ALA A 184 10.17 13.94 -12.20
N LEU A 185 10.52 13.19 -13.26
CA LEU A 185 11.15 13.74 -14.46
C LEU A 185 10.19 14.66 -15.22
N GLU A 186 8.89 14.37 -15.27
CA GLU A 186 7.89 15.26 -15.84
C GLU A 186 7.79 16.59 -15.07
N LEU A 187 7.80 16.51 -13.73
CA LEU A 187 7.89 17.70 -12.87
C LEU A 187 9.17 18.52 -13.13
N ILE A 188 10.33 17.87 -13.23
CA ILE A 188 11.61 18.54 -13.54
C ILE A 188 11.55 19.20 -14.92
N ARG A 189 10.92 18.56 -15.92
CA ARG A 189 10.76 19.15 -17.27
C ARG A 189 9.86 20.39 -17.25
N ALA A 190 8.89 20.47 -16.36
CA ALA A 190 8.00 21.62 -16.23
C ALA A 190 8.66 22.83 -15.53
N SER A 191 9.63 22.62 -14.62
CA SER A 191 10.44 23.70 -14.02
C SER A 191 11.93 23.36 -13.97
N PRO A 192 12.62 23.34 -15.14
CA PRO A 192 13.95 22.73 -15.25
C PRO A 192 15.08 23.57 -14.62
N TRP A 193 14.98 24.90 -14.67
CA TRP A 193 16.11 25.77 -14.32
C TRP A 193 16.20 26.08 -12.84
N CYS A 194 15.09 26.51 -12.24
CA CYS A 194 15.01 26.96 -10.86
C CYS A 194 14.28 25.98 -9.94
N GLY A 195 13.66 24.93 -10.49
CA GLY A 195 12.84 23.99 -9.72
C GLY A 195 11.56 24.64 -9.20
N ILE A 196 10.94 24.00 -8.21
CA ILE A 196 9.66 24.42 -7.60
C ILE A 196 9.83 25.07 -6.21
N GLY A 197 11.07 25.27 -5.78
CA GLY A 197 11.42 25.76 -4.46
C GLY A 197 11.52 24.66 -3.41
N LEU A 198 12.40 24.88 -2.43
CA LEU A 198 12.68 23.93 -1.36
C LEU A 198 11.44 23.65 -0.50
N GLY A 199 11.18 22.38 -0.22
CA GLY A 199 10.05 21.95 0.61
C GLY A 199 8.70 21.92 -0.10
N ASN A 200 8.63 22.23 -1.40
CA ASN A 200 7.40 22.20 -2.18
C ASN A 200 7.20 20.90 -2.98
N PHE A 201 8.12 19.93 -2.89
CA PHE A 201 8.02 18.69 -3.66
C PHE A 201 6.69 17.98 -3.46
N GLN A 202 6.33 17.61 -2.22
CA GLN A 202 5.13 16.83 -1.94
C GLN A 202 3.82 17.47 -2.45
N PRO A 203 3.52 18.76 -2.22
CA PRO A 203 2.30 19.37 -2.76
C PRO A 203 2.29 19.49 -4.28
N VAL A 204 3.42 19.87 -4.89
CA VAL A 204 3.44 20.07 -6.35
C VAL A 204 3.46 18.73 -7.09
N PHE A 205 4.24 17.77 -6.61
CA PHE A 205 4.35 16.43 -7.18
C PHE A 205 3.00 15.72 -7.23
N ALA A 206 2.10 15.94 -6.25
CA ALA A 206 0.76 15.37 -6.26
C ALA A 206 -0.03 15.67 -7.55
N MET A 207 0.20 16.84 -8.17
CA MET A 207 -0.42 17.25 -9.44
C MET A 207 0.24 16.65 -10.70
N PHE A 208 1.48 16.18 -10.58
CA PHE A 208 2.25 15.55 -11.66
C PHE A 208 2.18 14.03 -11.65
N ARG A 209 1.55 13.43 -10.64
CA ARG A 209 1.43 11.97 -10.52
C ARG A 209 0.40 11.43 -11.50
N ASN A 210 0.86 10.94 -12.65
CA ASN A 210 0.03 10.35 -13.69
C ASN A 210 0.43 8.90 -14.01
N ALA A 211 1.72 8.58 -14.03
CA ALA A 211 2.20 7.21 -14.19
C ALA A 211 2.11 6.44 -12.85
N SER A 212 2.43 7.09 -11.74
CA SER A 212 2.45 6.49 -10.39
C SER A 212 1.08 6.58 -9.67
N LEU A 213 -0.01 6.36 -10.40
CA LEU A 213 -1.36 6.40 -9.85
C LEU A 213 -1.53 5.36 -8.74
N GLY A 214 -1.99 5.83 -7.60
CA GLY A 214 -2.19 5.01 -6.41
C GLY A 214 -2.68 5.88 -5.26
N GLN A 215 -3.39 5.26 -4.32
CA GLN A 215 -4.07 5.99 -3.24
C GLN A 215 -3.13 6.48 -2.16
N ALA A 216 -2.03 5.77 -1.93
CA ALA A 216 -0.96 6.27 -1.09
C ALA A 216 -0.32 7.49 -1.78
N ARG A 217 -0.28 8.60 -1.05
CA ARG A 217 0.42 9.80 -1.49
C ARG A 217 1.92 9.55 -1.47
N ALA A 218 2.58 9.64 -2.63
CA ALA A 218 4.04 9.62 -2.69
C ALA A 218 4.60 10.91 -2.06
N LEU A 219 5.41 10.75 -1.02
CA LEU A 219 5.97 11.87 -0.26
C LEU A 219 7.30 12.38 -0.83
N HIS A 220 7.99 11.55 -1.61
CA HIS A 220 9.29 11.82 -2.19
C HIS A 220 9.52 10.99 -3.46
N PRO A 221 10.46 11.39 -4.34
CA PRO A 221 10.70 10.70 -5.61
C PRO A 221 11.61 9.48 -5.48
N GLU A 222 11.84 8.95 -4.26
CA GLU A 222 12.72 7.79 -3.99
C GLU A 222 14.18 7.97 -4.46
N SER A 223 14.60 9.21 -4.73
CA SER A 223 15.97 9.59 -5.06
C SER A 223 16.26 11.02 -4.59
N ASP A 224 17.34 11.18 -3.83
CA ASP A 224 17.87 12.50 -3.47
C ASP A 224 18.17 13.37 -4.70
N TRP A 225 18.70 12.80 -5.77
CA TRP A 225 19.06 13.57 -6.96
C TRP A 225 17.83 14.06 -7.71
N LEU A 226 16.79 13.23 -7.85
CA LEU A 226 15.53 13.67 -8.43
C LEU A 226 14.85 14.71 -7.54
N TRP A 227 14.84 14.51 -6.23
CA TRP A 227 14.23 15.45 -5.29
C TRP A 227 14.94 16.80 -5.32
N LEU A 228 16.28 16.80 -5.24
CA LEU A 228 17.08 18.01 -5.31
C LEU A 228 16.85 18.73 -6.65
N THR A 229 16.88 18.00 -7.77
CA THR A 229 16.66 18.59 -9.10
C THR A 229 15.26 19.18 -9.22
N ALA A 230 14.23 18.52 -8.70
CA ALA A 230 12.87 19.04 -8.72
C ALA A 230 12.75 20.34 -7.92
N GLU A 231 13.38 20.45 -6.75
CA GLU A 231 13.22 21.62 -5.87
C GLU A 231 14.10 22.81 -6.25
N ILE A 232 15.35 22.60 -6.67
CA ILE A 232 16.31 23.69 -6.97
C ILE A 232 16.71 23.80 -8.45
N GLY A 233 16.20 22.91 -9.30
CA GLY A 233 16.47 22.88 -10.73
C GLY A 233 17.90 22.49 -11.09
N TRP A 234 18.16 22.34 -12.38
CA TRP A 234 19.47 21.99 -12.93
C TRP A 234 20.55 23.02 -12.60
N LEU A 235 20.20 24.31 -12.50
CA LEU A 235 21.15 25.35 -12.11
C LEU A 235 21.64 25.13 -10.68
N GLY A 236 20.73 24.86 -9.75
CA GLY A 236 21.06 24.56 -8.36
C GLY A 236 21.90 23.29 -8.24
N VAL A 237 21.53 22.23 -8.95
CA VAL A 237 22.28 20.97 -8.98
C VAL A 237 23.69 21.17 -9.55
N ALA A 238 23.84 21.93 -10.64
CA ALA A 238 25.15 22.23 -11.22
C ALA A 238 26.05 22.97 -10.23
N LEU A 239 25.52 23.90 -9.44
CA LEU A 239 26.28 24.60 -8.39
C LEU A 239 26.68 23.67 -7.24
N VAL A 240 25.79 22.76 -6.82
CA VAL A 240 26.09 21.74 -5.79
C VAL A 240 27.20 20.81 -6.27
N VAL A 241 27.10 20.31 -7.51
CA VAL A 241 28.12 19.45 -8.12
C VAL A 241 29.44 20.20 -8.28
N ALA A 242 29.43 21.44 -8.77
CA ALA A 242 30.64 22.25 -8.89
C ALA A 242 31.33 22.47 -7.52
N GLY A 243 30.54 22.77 -6.48
CA GLY A 243 31.04 22.89 -5.11
C GLY A 243 31.65 21.58 -4.59
N ALA A 244 31.00 20.45 -4.84
CA ALA A 244 31.48 19.13 -4.48
C ALA A 244 32.79 18.78 -5.22
N VAL A 245 32.90 19.11 -6.50
CA VAL A 245 34.13 18.93 -7.30
C VAL A 245 35.26 19.79 -6.72
N VAL A 246 35.05 21.09 -6.52
CA VAL A 246 36.09 21.99 -5.95
C VAL A 246 36.59 21.49 -4.59
N LEU A 247 35.69 21.01 -3.73
CA LEU A 247 36.06 20.42 -2.45
C LEU A 247 36.74 19.05 -2.63
N GLY A 248 36.26 18.21 -3.53
CA GLY A 248 36.80 16.89 -3.83
C GLY A 248 38.24 16.94 -4.34
N TRP A 249 38.58 17.95 -5.14
CA TRP A 249 39.96 18.18 -5.59
C TRP A 249 40.92 18.42 -4.41
N ARG A 250 40.43 19.01 -3.31
CA ARG A 250 41.23 19.22 -2.07
C ARG A 250 41.39 17.97 -1.21
N VAL A 251 40.83 16.83 -1.64
CA VAL A 251 41.14 15.51 -1.07
C VAL A 251 42.50 15.00 -1.58
N PHE A 252 43.07 15.56 -2.64
CA PHE A 252 44.37 15.11 -3.16
C PHE A 252 45.55 15.99 -2.69
N PRO A 253 46.79 15.46 -2.69
CA PRO A 253 47.16 14.06 -2.87
C PRO A 253 47.00 13.21 -1.59
N PHE A 254 46.93 11.90 -1.79
CA PHE A 254 47.06 10.89 -0.72
C PHE A 254 48.53 10.57 -0.48
N GLY A 255 49.21 11.43 0.29
CA GLY A 255 50.60 11.24 0.69
C GLY A 255 50.76 10.51 2.01
N GLU A 256 51.93 9.89 2.20
CA GLU A 256 52.32 9.36 3.51
C GLU A 256 52.35 10.47 4.56
N GLY A 257 52.05 10.11 5.82
CA GLY A 257 51.98 11.10 6.89
C GLY A 257 50.79 12.06 6.81
N THR A 258 49.79 11.87 5.92
CA THR A 258 48.58 12.71 5.85
C THR A 258 47.34 12.08 6.48
N ASN A 259 47.46 10.99 7.26
CA ASN A 259 46.34 10.08 7.58
C ASN A 259 45.63 9.49 6.35
N GLN A 260 46.37 9.21 5.27
CA GLN A 260 45.82 8.75 3.99
C GLN A 260 44.72 7.67 4.10
N ARG A 261 44.86 6.69 5.02
CA ARG A 261 43.90 5.59 5.18
C ARG A 261 42.53 6.02 5.67
N PHE A 262 42.51 6.85 6.70
CA PHE A 262 41.28 7.39 7.24
C PHE A 262 40.61 8.34 6.24
N ARG A 263 41.42 9.10 5.49
CA ARG A 263 40.93 10.01 4.45
C ARG A 263 40.32 9.26 3.26
N VAL A 264 40.96 8.18 2.82
CA VAL A 264 40.43 7.30 1.76
C VAL A 264 39.14 6.61 2.24
N ALA A 265 39.11 6.08 3.46
CA ALA A 265 37.90 5.49 4.03
C ALA A 265 36.74 6.49 4.08
N ALA A 266 37.02 7.71 4.57
CA ALA A 266 36.02 8.76 4.65
C ALA A 266 35.56 9.26 3.26
N LEU A 267 36.46 9.30 2.27
CA LEU A 267 36.10 9.60 0.88
C LEU A 267 35.18 8.51 0.30
N ILE A 268 35.56 7.24 0.43
CA ILE A 268 34.76 6.10 -0.07
C ILE A 268 33.38 6.14 0.58
N ALA A 269 33.31 6.30 1.89
CA ALA A 269 32.05 6.41 2.61
C ALA A 269 31.18 7.59 2.13
N GLY A 270 31.77 8.78 1.94
CA GLY A 270 31.06 9.94 1.41
C GLY A 270 30.59 9.78 -0.05
N LEU A 271 31.37 9.10 -0.89
CA LEU A 271 30.99 8.81 -2.28
C LEU A 271 29.88 7.76 -2.35
N LEU A 272 29.97 6.71 -1.55
CA LEU A 272 28.93 5.69 -1.46
C LEU A 272 27.61 6.27 -0.95
N PHE A 273 27.67 7.14 0.05
CA PHE A 273 26.51 7.92 0.51
C PHE A 273 25.85 8.71 -0.64
N ALA A 274 26.65 9.46 -1.41
CA ALA A 274 26.14 10.25 -2.53
C ALA A 274 25.57 9.37 -3.68
N LEU A 275 26.16 8.20 -3.92
CA LEU A 275 25.69 7.25 -4.92
C LEU A 275 24.41 6.54 -4.48
N HIS A 276 24.26 6.25 -3.18
CA HIS A 276 23.03 5.69 -2.63
C HIS A 276 21.82 6.61 -2.85
N GLY A 277 22.03 7.93 -2.82
CA GLY A 277 21.00 8.93 -3.12
C GLY A 277 20.38 8.86 -4.53
N PHE A 278 20.89 8.03 -5.44
CA PHE A 278 20.20 7.75 -6.72
C PHE A 278 18.99 6.83 -6.56
N VAL A 279 18.92 6.06 -5.47
CA VAL A 279 17.91 5.02 -5.26
C VAL A 279 17.24 5.10 -3.88
N ASP A 280 17.59 6.12 -3.10
CA ASP A 280 17.01 6.44 -1.79
C ASP A 280 17.11 7.96 -1.54
N VAL A 281 16.46 8.42 -0.46
CA VAL A 281 16.38 9.83 -0.03
C VAL A 281 17.18 10.13 1.24
N SER A 282 18.26 9.38 1.47
CA SER A 282 19.15 9.50 2.63
C SER A 282 19.79 10.90 2.77
N GLY A 283 20.00 11.63 1.69
CA GLY A 283 20.49 13.01 1.63
C GLY A 283 19.48 14.07 2.08
N HIS A 284 18.17 13.79 1.98
CA HIS A 284 17.11 14.66 2.49
C HIS A 284 16.76 14.37 3.96
N ARG A 285 17.41 13.39 4.59
CA ARG A 285 17.29 13.10 6.03
C ARG A 285 18.46 13.68 6.79
N ILE A 286 18.16 14.53 7.78
CA ILE A 286 19.18 15.29 8.54
C ILE A 286 20.26 14.37 9.13
N GLY A 287 19.87 13.25 9.76
CA GLY A 287 20.79 12.35 10.44
C GLY A 287 21.84 11.74 9.50
N THR A 288 21.40 11.11 8.42
CA THR A 288 22.27 10.48 7.40
C THR A 288 23.03 11.52 6.58
N ALA A 289 22.38 12.61 6.16
CA ALA A 289 23.02 13.70 5.41
C ALA A 289 24.20 14.32 6.17
N PHE A 290 24.06 14.54 7.48
CA PHE A 290 25.14 15.13 8.28
C PHE A 290 26.31 14.18 8.46
N VAL A 291 26.06 12.86 8.46
CA VAL A 291 27.10 11.83 8.45
C VAL A 291 27.86 11.85 7.12
N GLY A 292 27.16 11.85 5.99
CA GLY A 292 27.78 11.94 4.67
C GLY A 292 28.67 13.19 4.54
N ILE A 293 28.15 14.35 4.95
CA ILE A 293 28.88 15.63 4.97
C ILE A 293 30.10 15.57 5.91
N PHE A 294 29.94 14.96 7.09
CA PHE A 294 31.03 14.82 8.07
C PHE A 294 32.17 13.96 7.52
N LEU A 295 31.85 12.80 6.95
CA LEU A 295 32.85 11.89 6.37
C LEU A 295 33.55 12.54 5.18
N PHE A 296 32.80 13.17 4.26
CA PHE A 296 33.40 13.92 3.15
C PHE A 296 34.33 15.04 3.65
N GLY A 297 33.91 15.79 4.68
CA GLY A 297 34.73 16.83 5.29
C GLY A 297 36.04 16.33 5.90
N LEU A 298 36.04 15.12 6.50
CA LEU A 298 37.23 14.48 7.07
C LEU A 298 38.15 13.82 6.02
N ALA A 299 37.69 13.64 4.78
CA ALA A 299 38.54 13.19 3.67
C ALA A 299 39.54 14.27 3.22
N LEU A 300 39.19 15.54 3.41
CA LEU A 300 39.96 16.69 2.91
C LEU A 300 41.39 16.74 3.50
N ARG A 301 42.36 17.17 2.68
CA ARG A 301 43.76 17.30 3.12
C ARG A 301 43.91 18.47 4.10
N ARG A 302 44.76 18.28 5.13
CA ARG A 302 45.15 19.29 6.13
C ARG A 302 46.69 19.28 6.27
N PRO A 303 47.35 20.41 6.59
CA PRO A 303 46.80 21.74 6.88
C PRO A 303 46.38 22.48 5.61
N ARG A 304 45.33 23.28 5.71
CA ARG A 304 44.98 24.20 4.62
C ARG A 304 45.73 25.49 4.90
N GLY A 305 46.51 25.98 3.95
CA GLY A 305 47.08 27.33 4.03
C GLY A 305 46.01 28.42 3.87
N LEU A 306 44.85 28.25 4.50
CA LEU A 306 43.80 29.25 4.51
C LEU A 306 44.15 30.29 5.57
N ARG A 307 44.17 31.56 5.19
CA ARG A 307 44.34 32.65 6.16
C ARG A 307 43.18 32.61 7.14
N THR A 308 43.49 32.54 8.43
CA THR A 308 42.50 32.62 9.49
C THR A 308 41.96 34.06 9.55
N SER A 309 40.64 34.20 9.65
CA SER A 309 39.99 35.49 9.87
C SER A 309 39.46 35.52 11.30
N GLY A 310 39.65 36.63 12.02
CA GLY A 310 39.05 36.83 13.33
C GLY A 310 37.53 37.03 13.29
N THR A 311 36.99 37.53 12.17
CA THR A 311 35.55 37.83 12.03
C THR A 311 34.72 36.60 11.70
N ILE A 312 35.27 35.67 10.89
CA ILE A 312 34.54 34.47 10.44
C ILE A 312 34.03 33.64 11.64
N PRO A 313 34.84 33.29 12.66
CA PRO A 313 34.35 32.55 13.83
C PRO A 313 33.23 33.28 14.58
N ILE A 314 33.28 34.61 14.67
CA ILE A 314 32.24 35.42 15.32
C ILE A 314 30.93 35.30 14.54
N VAL A 315 30.98 35.46 13.22
CA VAL A 315 29.80 35.31 12.34
C VAL A 315 29.20 33.92 12.48
N PHE A 316 30.02 32.86 12.45
CA PHE A 316 29.53 31.48 12.61
C PHE A 316 28.97 31.20 14.01
N ARG A 317 29.55 31.77 15.08
CA ARG A 317 28.99 31.66 16.44
C ARG A 317 27.67 32.40 16.57
N ALA A 318 27.56 33.61 16.01
CA ALA A 318 26.32 34.36 15.96
C ALA A 318 25.24 33.61 15.18
N ALA A 319 25.58 33.07 13.99
CA ALA A 319 24.70 32.21 13.22
C ALA A 319 24.29 30.95 14.01
N GLY A 320 25.23 30.34 14.73
CA GLY A 320 24.95 29.20 15.61
C GLY A 320 23.99 29.56 16.75
N ALA A 321 24.17 30.71 17.41
CA ALA A 321 23.27 31.20 18.44
C ALA A 321 21.86 31.47 17.90
N VAL A 322 21.76 32.06 16.71
CA VAL A 322 20.48 32.26 16.01
C VAL A 322 19.81 30.90 15.71
N LEU A 323 20.55 29.92 15.17
CA LEU A 323 20.01 28.58 14.90
C LEU A 323 19.57 27.86 16.19
N LEU A 324 20.30 28.03 17.30
CA LEU A 324 19.91 27.50 18.61
C LEU A 324 18.64 28.15 19.13
N LEU A 325 18.51 29.47 19.01
CA LEU A 325 17.30 30.20 19.36
C LEU A 325 16.11 29.72 18.53
N ILE A 326 16.27 29.60 17.20
CA ILE A 326 15.23 29.07 16.30
C ILE A 326 14.81 27.65 16.73
N GLY A 327 15.78 26.76 16.97
CA GLY A 327 15.50 25.39 17.41
C GLY A 327 14.80 25.32 18.77
N LEU A 328 15.18 26.19 19.71
CA LEU A 328 14.51 26.30 21.01
C LEU A 328 13.08 26.80 20.85
N THR A 329 12.87 27.84 20.02
CA THR A 329 11.53 28.36 19.71
C THR A 329 10.65 27.29 19.09
N TRP A 330 11.15 26.50 18.14
CA TRP A 330 10.43 25.37 17.56
C TRP A 330 10.07 24.30 18.59
N THR A 331 11.00 23.97 19.49
CA THR A 331 10.75 22.99 20.55
C THR A 331 9.66 23.47 21.51
N VAL A 332 9.75 24.74 21.94
CA VAL A 332 8.72 25.36 22.79
C VAL A 332 7.39 25.43 22.06
N ALA A 333 7.38 25.78 20.78
CA ALA A 333 6.17 25.87 19.99
C ALA A 333 5.50 24.52 19.74
N ALA A 334 6.28 23.45 19.55
CA ALA A 334 5.74 22.09 19.45
C ALA A 334 5.11 21.64 20.78
N GLN A 335 5.75 21.93 21.91
CA GLN A 335 5.25 21.52 23.24
C GLN A 335 4.04 22.35 23.69
N ARG A 336 4.08 23.67 23.49
CA ARG A 336 3.04 24.60 23.95
C ARG A 336 1.99 24.90 22.90
N ARG A 337 2.08 24.27 21.72
CA ARG A 337 1.24 24.55 20.54
C ARG A 337 1.20 26.06 20.23
N TRP A 338 2.36 26.71 20.21
CA TRP A 338 2.40 28.15 19.91
C TRP A 338 2.05 28.42 18.45
N GLU A 339 1.43 29.59 18.25
CA GLU A 339 1.07 30.12 16.95
C GLU A 339 2.31 30.76 16.33
N MET A 340 2.91 30.12 15.33
CA MET A 340 4.06 30.69 14.63
C MET A 340 4.13 30.23 13.17
N PRO A 341 4.64 31.06 12.24
CA PRO A 341 4.85 30.64 10.87
C PRO A 341 5.77 29.42 10.75
N GLY A 342 5.48 28.54 9.80
CA GLY A 342 6.28 27.35 9.48
C GLY A 342 5.56 26.03 9.79
N GLY A 343 6.21 24.90 9.47
CA GLY A 343 5.57 23.57 9.49
C GLY A 343 4.97 23.15 10.83
N ILE A 344 5.61 23.49 11.96
CA ILE A 344 5.09 23.19 13.30
C ILE A 344 3.81 23.97 13.58
N GLY A 345 3.77 25.26 13.24
CA GLY A 345 2.57 26.07 13.45
C GLY A 345 1.43 25.66 12.53
N VAL A 346 1.72 25.33 11.27
CA VAL A 346 0.73 24.77 10.34
C VAL A 346 0.11 23.49 10.92
N GLU A 347 0.94 22.56 11.40
CA GLU A 347 0.45 21.32 12.00
C GLU A 347 -0.37 21.57 13.28
N ASN A 348 0.09 22.46 14.16
CA ASN A 348 -0.63 22.86 15.37
C ASN A 348 -2.02 23.47 15.04
N GLU A 349 -2.07 24.42 14.11
CA GLU A 349 -3.30 25.09 13.71
C GLU A 349 -4.24 24.13 12.96
N LYS A 350 -3.70 23.23 12.14
CA LYS A 350 -4.49 22.17 11.48
C LYS A 350 -5.12 21.22 12.50
N GLN A 351 -4.36 20.75 13.49
CA GLN A 351 -4.89 19.90 14.56
C GLN A 351 -5.96 20.62 15.39
N ARG A 352 -5.75 21.92 15.69
CA ARG A 352 -6.76 22.75 16.37
C ARG A 352 -8.02 22.96 15.53
N ALA A 353 -7.87 23.23 14.24
CA ALA A 353 -9.00 23.35 13.32
C ALA A 353 -9.81 22.04 13.27
N ALA A 354 -9.13 20.89 13.15
CA ALA A 354 -9.80 19.59 13.18
C ALA A 354 -10.54 19.34 14.51
N ALA A 355 -9.91 19.65 15.65
CA ALA A 355 -10.53 19.53 16.96
C ALA A 355 -11.74 20.47 17.13
N ALA A 356 -11.63 21.72 16.65
CA ALA A 356 -12.73 22.68 16.65
C ALA A 356 -13.90 22.19 15.79
N ASN A 357 -13.62 21.61 14.62
CA ASN A 357 -14.64 21.07 13.72
C ASN A 357 -15.40 19.91 14.37
N VAL A 358 -14.69 18.98 15.02
CA VAL A 358 -15.30 17.87 15.79
C VAL A 358 -16.16 18.43 16.93
N GLY A 359 -15.69 19.47 17.60
CA GLY A 359 -16.45 20.20 18.63
C GLY A 359 -17.58 21.08 18.10
N ARG A 360 -17.85 21.08 16.79
CA ARG A 360 -18.84 21.93 16.10
C ARG A 360 -18.60 23.44 16.25
N ASN A 361 -17.38 23.84 16.60
CA ASN A 361 -16.92 25.23 16.63
C ASN A 361 -16.45 25.61 15.22
N TYR A 362 -17.40 25.78 14.31
CA TYR A 362 -17.13 25.93 12.88
C TYR A 362 -16.44 27.25 12.52
N GLU A 363 -16.79 28.37 13.15
CA GLU A 363 -16.10 29.66 12.94
C GLU A 363 -14.63 29.60 13.35
N GLU A 364 -14.33 28.95 14.48
CA GLU A 364 -12.95 28.72 14.92
C GLU A 364 -12.21 27.82 13.92
N THR A 365 -12.88 26.80 13.37
CA THR A 365 -12.31 25.95 12.31
C THR A 365 -11.90 26.78 11.10
N ILE A 366 -12.77 27.68 10.64
CA ILE A 366 -12.52 28.56 9.50
C ILE A 366 -11.35 29.51 9.78
N ALA A 367 -11.33 30.15 10.96
CA ALA A 367 -10.29 31.10 11.35
C ALA A 367 -8.91 30.43 11.44
N ARG A 368 -8.84 29.25 12.07
CA ARG A 368 -7.61 28.46 12.23
C ARG A 368 -7.08 27.95 10.89
N ALA A 369 -7.94 27.38 10.06
CA ALA A 369 -7.56 26.89 8.75
C ALA A 369 -7.11 28.05 7.82
N THR A 370 -7.77 29.21 7.89
CA THR A 370 -7.36 30.40 7.12
C THR A 370 -5.97 30.87 7.51
N ARG A 371 -5.69 30.97 8.82
CA ARG A 371 -4.37 31.36 9.31
C ARG A 371 -3.28 30.39 8.88
N ALA A 372 -3.55 29.09 8.95
CA ALA A 372 -2.60 28.08 8.49
C ALA A 372 -2.35 28.15 6.98
N LEU A 373 -3.36 28.52 6.17
CA LEU A 373 -3.23 28.71 4.73
C LEU A 373 -2.32 29.89 4.35
N ASP A 374 -2.23 30.92 5.20
CA ASP A 374 -1.27 32.02 5.01
C ASP A 374 0.19 31.52 5.06
N TRP A 375 0.44 30.39 5.73
CA TRP A 375 1.77 29.79 5.84
C TRP A 375 1.99 28.61 4.90
N ALA A 376 0.95 27.84 4.60
CA ALA A 376 0.99 26.64 3.76
C ALA A 376 -0.13 26.64 2.70
N PRO A 377 -0.04 27.51 1.68
CA PRO A 377 -1.09 27.67 0.67
C PRO A 377 -1.26 26.46 -0.26
N LEU A 378 -0.35 25.49 -0.20
CA LEU A 378 -0.42 24.26 -1.00
C LEU A 378 -0.90 23.03 -0.18
N ASP A 379 -1.27 23.21 1.08
CA ASP A 379 -1.83 22.13 1.90
C ASP A 379 -3.34 21.98 1.63
N TRP A 380 -3.70 20.92 0.90
CA TRP A 380 -5.09 20.62 0.57
C TRP A 380 -5.96 20.36 1.80
N GLN A 381 -5.40 19.83 2.89
CA GLN A 381 -6.15 19.47 4.09
C GLN A 381 -6.72 20.72 4.76
N LEU A 382 -6.00 21.84 4.69
CA LEU A 382 -6.46 23.11 5.24
C LEU A 382 -7.64 23.67 4.45
N TYR A 383 -7.62 23.58 3.12
CA TYR A 383 -8.78 23.93 2.30
C TYR A 383 -9.98 23.03 2.61
N PHE A 384 -9.75 21.73 2.73
CA PHE A 384 -10.81 20.77 3.05
C PHE A 384 -11.43 21.05 4.44
N LEU A 385 -10.61 21.25 5.47
CA LEU A 385 -11.06 21.61 6.82
C LEU A 385 -11.83 22.94 6.85
N ARG A 386 -11.33 23.97 6.13
CA ARG A 386 -12.04 25.24 6.03
C ARG A 386 -13.38 25.09 5.32
N ALA A 387 -13.46 24.25 4.29
CA ALA A 387 -14.71 23.94 3.61
C ALA A 387 -15.71 23.25 4.54
N LEU A 388 -15.28 22.26 5.33
CA LEU A 388 -16.12 21.63 6.36
C LEU A 388 -16.64 22.65 7.37
N GLY A 389 -15.77 23.55 7.86
CA GLY A 389 -16.17 24.65 8.73
C GLY A 389 -17.24 25.53 8.09
N LYS A 390 -17.07 25.94 6.83
CA LYS A 390 -18.07 26.74 6.10
C LYS A 390 -19.40 26.01 5.90
N VAL A 391 -19.36 24.69 5.63
CA VAL A 391 -20.58 23.88 5.53
C VAL A 391 -21.32 23.87 6.87
N GLY A 392 -20.59 23.60 7.97
CA GLY A 392 -21.16 23.53 9.32
C GLY A 392 -21.63 24.87 9.89
N ALA A 393 -20.94 25.97 9.55
CA ALA A 393 -21.31 27.34 9.91
C ALA A 393 -22.45 27.92 9.06
N GLU A 394 -23.02 27.11 8.16
CA GLU A 394 -24.11 27.52 7.26
C GLU A 394 -23.74 28.67 6.28
N HIS A 395 -22.45 28.89 6.00
CA HIS A 395 -22.00 29.85 4.98
C HIS A 395 -22.49 29.45 3.58
N SER A 396 -22.41 30.36 2.59
CA SER A 396 -22.91 30.10 1.25
C SER A 396 -22.27 28.85 0.62
N ALA A 397 -23.06 28.02 -0.08
CA ALA A 397 -22.56 26.80 -0.69
C ALA A 397 -21.39 27.07 -1.67
N SER A 398 -21.42 28.23 -2.33
CA SER A 398 -20.36 28.67 -3.25
C SER A 398 -18.99 28.85 -2.58
N GLU A 399 -18.95 29.34 -1.34
CA GLU A 399 -17.70 29.59 -0.61
C GLU A 399 -17.04 28.31 -0.10
N ALA A 400 -17.85 27.35 0.34
CA ALA A 400 -17.36 26.03 0.73
C ALA A 400 -16.90 25.26 -0.52
N LEU A 401 -17.68 25.30 -1.60
CA LEU A 401 -17.35 24.62 -2.86
C LEU A 401 -16.05 25.13 -3.47
N ALA A 402 -15.74 26.43 -3.35
CA ALA A 402 -14.47 26.99 -3.80
C ALA A 402 -13.26 26.34 -3.09
N ASP A 403 -13.37 26.09 -1.78
CA ASP A 403 -12.30 25.44 -1.01
C ASP A 403 -12.22 23.94 -1.27
N PHE A 404 -13.36 23.25 -1.39
CA PHE A 404 -13.37 21.85 -1.83
C PHE A 404 -12.74 21.65 -3.22
N ARG A 405 -13.02 22.55 -4.18
CA ARG A 405 -12.38 22.54 -5.50
C ARG A 405 -10.86 22.67 -5.40
N ARG A 406 -10.35 23.56 -4.55
CA ARG A 406 -8.90 23.71 -4.31
C ARG A 406 -8.30 22.45 -3.68
N ALA A 407 -8.98 21.86 -2.70
CA ALA A 407 -8.54 20.61 -2.08
C ALA A 407 -8.43 19.48 -3.12
N ARG A 408 -9.47 19.30 -3.96
CA ARG A 408 -9.47 18.29 -5.04
C ARG A 408 -8.45 18.56 -6.15
N PHE A 409 -8.07 19.82 -6.36
CA PHE A 409 -7.03 20.20 -7.31
C PHE A 409 -5.63 19.87 -6.78
N LEU A 410 -5.38 20.20 -5.49
CA LEU A 410 -4.11 19.93 -4.82
C LEU A 410 -3.91 18.43 -4.49
N GLU A 411 -4.99 17.66 -4.39
CA GLU A 411 -4.97 16.20 -4.24
C GLU A 411 -5.84 15.53 -5.33
N PRO A 412 -5.35 15.45 -6.58
CA PRO A 412 -6.15 15.02 -7.73
C PRO A 412 -6.35 13.49 -7.81
N ASN A 413 -5.51 12.72 -7.13
CA ASN A 413 -5.45 11.26 -7.29
C ASN A 413 -6.21 10.49 -6.21
N SER A 414 -6.46 11.10 -5.05
CA SER A 414 -7.26 10.47 -4.00
C SER A 414 -8.75 10.59 -4.33
N PHE A 415 -9.47 9.46 -4.31
CA PHE A 415 -10.94 9.45 -4.35
C PHE A 415 -11.53 9.84 -2.98
N ASP A 416 -10.78 9.69 -1.88
CA ASP A 416 -11.28 9.96 -0.53
C ASP A 416 -11.68 11.43 -0.36
N VAL A 417 -10.92 12.35 -0.96
CA VAL A 417 -11.21 13.79 -0.90
C VAL A 417 -12.63 14.10 -1.43
N PRO A 418 -12.99 13.77 -2.69
CA PRO A 418 -14.35 13.97 -3.18
C PRO A 418 -15.40 13.08 -2.49
N TYR A 419 -15.04 11.89 -1.99
CA TYR A 419 -15.98 11.05 -1.23
C TYR A 419 -16.39 11.72 0.09
N GLN A 420 -15.41 12.20 0.87
CA GLN A 420 -15.62 12.88 2.14
C GLN A 420 -16.33 14.23 1.96
N GLU A 421 -16.04 14.95 0.87
CA GLU A 421 -16.82 16.13 0.49
C GLU A 421 -18.28 15.78 0.26
N GLY A 422 -18.58 14.69 -0.44
CA GLY A 422 -19.97 14.29 -0.67
C GLY A 422 -20.71 14.00 0.63
N LEU A 423 -20.05 13.38 1.61
CA LEU A 423 -20.60 13.18 2.97
C LEU A 423 -20.97 14.51 3.65
N ALA A 424 -20.15 15.55 3.47
CA ALA A 424 -20.44 16.87 4.03
C ALA A 424 -21.69 17.52 3.41
N TRP A 425 -22.04 17.17 2.17
CA TRP A 425 -23.18 17.75 1.46
C TRP A 425 -24.50 16.99 1.61
N ILE A 426 -24.50 15.72 2.05
CA ILE A 426 -25.71 14.87 2.07
C ILE A 426 -26.91 15.56 2.70
N THR A 427 -26.74 16.17 3.87
CA THR A 427 -27.83 16.76 4.64
C THR A 427 -28.23 18.17 4.18
N ARG A 428 -27.41 18.80 3.34
CA ARG A 428 -27.55 20.23 3.01
C ARG A 428 -27.87 20.46 1.54
N GLU A 429 -27.13 19.82 0.64
CA GLU A 429 -27.24 19.96 -0.82
C GLU A 429 -26.96 18.61 -1.49
N PRO A 430 -27.95 17.69 -1.56
CA PRO A 430 -27.79 16.36 -2.17
C PRO A 430 -27.26 16.40 -3.62
N SER A 431 -27.55 17.50 -4.34
CA SER A 431 -27.08 17.71 -5.70
C SER A 431 -25.55 17.87 -5.79
N LEU A 432 -24.94 18.56 -4.81
CA LEU A 432 -23.49 18.72 -4.69
C LEU A 432 -22.85 17.43 -4.19
N ALA A 433 -23.52 16.70 -3.29
CA ALA A 433 -23.06 15.38 -2.83
C ALA A 433 -22.90 14.42 -4.01
N ALA A 434 -23.92 14.31 -4.87
CA ALA A 434 -23.87 13.47 -6.06
C ALA A 434 -22.75 13.88 -7.04
N THR A 435 -22.51 15.19 -7.19
CA THR A 435 -21.43 15.70 -8.05
C THR A 435 -20.04 15.31 -7.51
N ALA A 436 -19.82 15.47 -6.20
CA ALA A 436 -18.57 15.08 -5.56
C ALA A 436 -18.37 13.55 -5.62
N TRP A 437 -19.42 12.77 -5.39
CA TRP A 437 -19.36 11.31 -5.48
C TRP A 437 -19.14 10.77 -6.90
N GLY A 438 -19.68 11.43 -7.92
CA GLY A 438 -19.33 11.13 -9.31
C GLY A 438 -17.83 11.29 -9.58
N GLU A 439 -17.21 12.36 -9.07
CA GLU A 439 -15.76 12.57 -9.16
C GLU A 439 -14.98 11.52 -8.36
N ALA A 440 -15.48 11.09 -7.20
CA ALA A 440 -14.85 10.02 -6.42
C ALA A 440 -14.87 8.68 -7.18
N LEU A 441 -15.99 8.30 -7.80
CA LEU A 441 -16.07 7.11 -8.66
C LEU A 441 -15.15 7.21 -9.87
N ARG A 442 -15.00 8.40 -10.47
CA ARG A 442 -14.06 8.62 -11.56
C ARG A 442 -12.61 8.34 -11.14
N ARG A 443 -12.24 8.67 -9.90
CA ARG A 443 -10.88 8.49 -9.35
C ARG A 443 -10.62 7.10 -8.75
N ALA A 444 -11.66 6.37 -8.36
CA ALA A 444 -11.53 5.13 -7.59
C ALA A 444 -10.93 3.93 -8.37
N GLY A 445 -10.88 4.00 -9.70
CA GLY A 445 -10.30 2.94 -10.53
C GLY A 445 -10.92 1.56 -10.21
N PRO A 446 -10.12 0.52 -9.89
CA PRO A 446 -10.64 -0.81 -9.54
C PRO A 446 -11.54 -0.86 -8.29
N GLN A 447 -11.46 0.14 -7.40
CA GLN A 447 -12.24 0.19 -6.15
C GLN A 447 -13.62 0.84 -6.34
N ARG A 448 -13.97 1.21 -7.58
CA ARG A 448 -15.28 1.78 -7.94
C ARG A 448 -16.47 0.97 -7.39
N PRO A 449 -16.53 -0.37 -7.54
CA PRO A 449 -17.70 -1.13 -7.10
C PRO A 449 -17.89 -1.09 -5.57
N GLU A 450 -16.81 -1.28 -4.81
CA GLU A 450 -16.83 -1.19 -3.34
C GLU A 450 -17.20 0.21 -2.85
N LEU A 451 -16.62 1.25 -3.46
CA LEU A 451 -16.91 2.64 -3.14
C LEU A 451 -18.39 2.98 -3.42
N TYR A 452 -18.92 2.55 -4.55
CA TYR A 452 -20.32 2.75 -4.90
C TYR A 452 -21.26 2.05 -3.90
N GLY A 453 -20.92 0.83 -3.46
CA GLY A 453 -21.61 0.15 -2.37
C GLY A 453 -21.61 0.96 -1.07
N ARG A 454 -20.51 1.65 -0.72
CA ARG A 454 -20.48 2.54 0.45
C ARG A 454 -21.39 3.77 0.28
N MET A 455 -21.43 4.35 -0.92
CA MET A 455 -22.31 5.49 -1.24
C MET A 455 -23.79 5.12 -1.10
N LEU A 456 -24.21 3.97 -1.65
CA LEU A 456 -25.58 3.47 -1.54
C LEU A 456 -25.99 3.20 -0.09
N ALA A 457 -25.06 2.74 0.76
CA ALA A 457 -25.36 2.52 2.18
C ALA A 457 -25.54 3.84 2.96
N SER A 458 -24.93 4.93 2.46
CA SER A 458 -24.94 6.24 3.12
C SER A 458 -26.06 7.15 2.61
N SER A 459 -26.71 6.80 1.49
CA SER A 459 -27.79 7.58 0.89
C SER A 459 -29.14 7.24 1.54
N LEU A 460 -29.54 8.07 2.51
CA LEU A 460 -30.91 8.06 3.06
C LEU A 460 -31.82 9.08 2.38
N ASP A 461 -31.24 10.01 1.62
CA ASP A 461 -31.97 11.06 0.90
C ASP A 461 -32.52 10.53 -0.45
N PRO A 462 -33.82 10.73 -0.77
CA PRO A 462 -34.41 10.26 -2.02
C PRO A 462 -33.80 10.88 -3.28
N ALA A 463 -33.44 12.17 -3.25
CA ALA A 463 -32.87 12.85 -4.42
C ALA A 463 -31.44 12.37 -4.72
N LEU A 464 -30.65 12.12 -3.68
CA LEU A 464 -29.33 11.49 -3.80
C LEU A 464 -29.45 10.05 -4.30
N SER A 465 -30.42 9.29 -3.78
CA SER A 465 -30.68 7.91 -4.18
C SER A 465 -31.02 7.81 -5.67
N LEU A 466 -31.87 8.71 -6.18
CA LEU A 466 -32.22 8.77 -7.60
C LEU A 466 -30.99 9.04 -8.48
N LYS A 467 -30.11 9.97 -8.06
CA LYS A 467 -28.88 10.25 -8.81
C LYS A 467 -27.89 9.08 -8.78
N LEU A 468 -27.81 8.37 -7.66
CA LEU A 468 -26.97 7.17 -7.57
C LEU A 468 -27.54 6.02 -8.40
N GLU A 469 -28.86 5.87 -8.48
CA GLU A 469 -29.52 4.93 -9.40
C GLU A 469 -29.17 5.25 -10.85
N GLU A 470 -29.28 6.51 -11.26
CA GLU A 470 -28.91 6.94 -12.62
C GLU A 470 -27.44 6.63 -12.90
N LEU A 471 -26.54 6.91 -11.96
CA LEU A 471 -25.13 6.55 -12.10
C LEU A 471 -24.89 5.04 -12.17
N GLY A 472 -25.61 4.24 -11.39
CA GLY A 472 -25.46 2.79 -11.37
C GLY A 472 -25.98 2.11 -12.63
N THR A 473 -27.10 2.61 -13.17
CA THR A 473 -27.74 2.05 -14.38
C THR A 473 -26.97 2.37 -15.67
N LEU A 474 -26.20 3.47 -15.70
CA LEU A 474 -25.34 3.85 -16.83
C LEU A 474 -24.01 3.08 -16.89
N HIS A 475 -23.64 2.39 -15.81
CA HIS A 475 -22.32 1.79 -15.65
C HIS A 475 -22.43 0.30 -15.30
N PRO A 476 -22.09 -0.62 -16.22
CA PRO A 476 -22.23 -2.06 -16.01
C PRO A 476 -21.49 -2.58 -14.77
N ASP A 477 -20.33 -2.01 -14.44
CA ASP A 477 -19.52 -2.33 -13.25
C ASP A 477 -20.22 -2.01 -11.92
N LEU A 478 -21.24 -1.15 -11.95
CA LEU A 478 -21.98 -0.68 -10.78
C LEU A 478 -23.42 -1.20 -10.73
N ALA A 479 -24.00 -1.52 -11.89
CA ALA A 479 -25.40 -1.89 -12.04
C ALA A 479 -25.81 -3.06 -11.13
N LEU A 480 -25.03 -4.16 -11.11
CA LEU A 480 -25.37 -5.32 -10.30
C LEU A 480 -25.41 -4.98 -8.79
N ILE A 481 -24.46 -4.17 -8.32
CA ILE A 481 -24.39 -3.71 -6.92
C ILE A 481 -25.61 -2.86 -6.56
N PHE A 482 -26.08 -2.03 -7.49
CA PHE A 482 -27.33 -1.30 -7.33
C PHE A 482 -28.51 -2.26 -7.19
N PHE A 483 -28.70 -3.19 -8.13
CA PHE A 483 -29.84 -4.11 -8.14
C PHE A 483 -29.87 -5.06 -6.95
N GLU A 484 -28.72 -5.41 -6.37
CA GLU A 484 -28.64 -6.19 -5.13
C GLU A 484 -29.27 -5.48 -3.94
N ARG A 485 -29.38 -4.14 -3.97
CA ARG A 485 -29.94 -3.30 -2.91
C ARG A 485 -31.22 -2.59 -3.28
N ALA A 486 -31.57 -2.56 -4.57
CA ALA A 486 -32.79 -1.94 -5.07
C ALA A 486 -34.03 -2.55 -4.39
N SER A 487 -34.97 -1.68 -4.05
CA SER A 487 -36.28 -2.06 -3.52
C SER A 487 -37.17 -2.54 -4.65
N GLN A 488 -38.27 -3.22 -4.32
CA GLN A 488 -39.27 -3.65 -5.32
C GLN A 488 -39.89 -2.46 -6.08
N GLU A 489 -39.90 -1.26 -5.49
CA GLU A 489 -40.44 -0.05 -6.12
C GLU A 489 -39.47 0.57 -7.13
N SER A 490 -38.17 0.62 -6.83
CA SER A 490 -37.18 1.23 -7.74
C SER A 490 -36.70 0.29 -8.84
N PHE A 491 -36.79 -1.03 -8.61
CA PHE A 491 -36.28 -2.04 -9.54
C PHE A 491 -36.83 -1.91 -10.97
N PRO A 492 -38.14 -1.76 -11.22
CA PRO A 492 -38.68 -1.75 -12.58
C PRO A 492 -38.29 -0.51 -13.39
N LEU A 493 -38.11 0.64 -12.74
CA LEU A 493 -37.64 1.85 -13.42
C LEU A 493 -36.15 1.73 -13.76
N ALA A 494 -35.34 1.28 -12.81
CA ALA A 494 -33.91 1.07 -13.02
C ALA A 494 -33.61 0.03 -14.10
N MET A 495 -34.40 -1.06 -14.15
CA MET A 495 -34.26 -2.09 -15.19
C MET A 495 -34.57 -1.55 -16.57
N ARG A 496 -35.64 -0.74 -16.73
CA ARG A 496 -35.96 -0.08 -18.00
C ARG A 496 -34.81 0.82 -18.48
N ARG A 497 -34.26 1.64 -17.59
CA ARG A 497 -33.09 2.49 -17.89
C ARG A 497 -31.86 1.70 -18.30
N LEU A 498 -31.59 0.57 -17.62
CA LEU A 498 -30.49 -0.31 -18.00
C LEU A 498 -30.68 -0.87 -19.42
N LEU A 499 -31.89 -1.35 -19.74
CA LEU A 499 -32.19 -1.94 -21.05
C LEU A 499 -32.27 -0.91 -22.19
N GLU A 500 -32.61 0.34 -21.89
CA GLU A 500 -32.52 1.45 -22.84
C GLU A 500 -31.06 1.71 -23.28
N HIS A 501 -30.10 1.50 -22.37
CA HIS A 501 -28.67 1.70 -22.64
C HIS A 501 -27.99 0.44 -23.18
N ASP A 502 -28.32 -0.74 -22.64
CA ASP A 502 -27.73 -2.04 -23.00
C ASP A 502 -28.83 -3.11 -23.14
N GLY A 503 -29.53 -3.09 -24.27
CA GLY A 503 -30.71 -3.93 -24.51
C GLY A 503 -30.45 -5.45 -24.52
N SER A 504 -29.23 -5.89 -24.84
CA SER A 504 -28.81 -7.30 -24.82
C SER A 504 -27.92 -7.67 -23.61
N LEU A 505 -27.66 -6.69 -22.73
CA LEU A 505 -26.77 -6.79 -21.56
C LEU A 505 -25.35 -7.26 -21.94
N GLU A 506 -24.79 -6.86 -23.07
CA GLU A 506 -23.54 -7.43 -23.61
C GLU A 506 -22.35 -7.24 -22.68
N ASN A 507 -22.38 -6.18 -21.86
CA ASN A 507 -21.30 -5.84 -20.94
C ASN A 507 -21.30 -6.67 -19.64
N PHE A 508 -22.28 -7.56 -19.46
CA PHE A 508 -22.37 -8.43 -18.28
C PHE A 508 -21.82 -9.82 -18.59
N ALA A 509 -20.99 -10.34 -17.69
CA ALA A 509 -20.56 -11.73 -17.74
C ALA A 509 -21.78 -12.67 -17.56
N PRO A 510 -21.76 -13.91 -18.07
CA PRO A 510 -22.88 -14.86 -17.92
C PRO A 510 -23.32 -15.06 -16.46
N ALA A 511 -22.37 -15.09 -15.52
CA ALA A 511 -22.68 -15.21 -14.09
C ALA A 511 -23.41 -13.97 -13.53
N GLU A 512 -23.02 -12.77 -13.99
CA GLU A 512 -23.65 -11.51 -13.59
C GLU A 512 -25.05 -11.39 -14.18
N LYS A 513 -25.25 -11.81 -15.44
CA LYS A 513 -26.58 -11.92 -16.07
C LYS A 513 -27.50 -12.84 -15.29
N SER A 514 -27.02 -14.05 -14.97
CA SER A 514 -27.79 -15.00 -14.16
C SER A 514 -28.20 -14.39 -12.83
N ARG A 515 -27.27 -13.70 -12.15
CA ARG A 515 -27.57 -13.02 -10.89
C ARG A 515 -28.58 -11.89 -11.04
N LEU A 516 -28.46 -11.08 -12.09
CA LEU A 516 -29.38 -10.00 -12.40
C LEU A 516 -30.80 -10.52 -12.69
N PHE A 517 -30.92 -11.60 -13.46
CA PHE A 517 -32.21 -12.23 -13.77
C PHE A 517 -32.86 -12.86 -12.54
N GLU A 518 -32.08 -13.47 -11.64
CA GLU A 518 -32.58 -13.91 -10.34
C GLU A 518 -33.17 -12.74 -9.54
N LEU A 519 -32.44 -11.61 -9.46
CA LEU A 519 -32.92 -10.41 -8.78
C LEU A 519 -34.17 -9.82 -9.44
N TRP A 520 -34.24 -9.84 -10.78
CA TRP A 520 -35.42 -9.38 -11.52
C TRP A 520 -36.64 -10.25 -11.21
N ALA A 521 -36.49 -11.57 -11.21
CA ALA A 521 -37.59 -12.46 -10.84
C ALA A 521 -38.05 -12.30 -9.37
N GLU A 522 -37.13 -11.94 -8.47
CA GLU A 522 -37.42 -11.81 -7.03
C GLU A 522 -38.00 -10.44 -6.64
N ARG A 523 -37.60 -9.36 -7.34
CA ARG A 523 -37.89 -7.98 -6.93
C ARG A 523 -38.49 -7.10 -8.02
N GLY A 524 -38.35 -7.47 -9.28
CA GLY A 524 -38.84 -6.69 -10.41
C GLY A 524 -40.19 -7.18 -10.93
N ASP A 525 -40.53 -6.70 -12.13
CA ASP A 525 -41.74 -7.12 -12.84
C ASP A 525 -41.46 -8.41 -13.63
N VAL A 526 -42.01 -9.52 -13.13
CA VAL A 526 -41.88 -10.85 -13.73
C VAL A 526 -42.48 -10.91 -15.14
N ALA A 527 -43.57 -10.19 -15.41
CA ALA A 527 -44.19 -10.18 -16.73
C ALA A 527 -43.27 -9.51 -17.76
N GLN A 528 -42.56 -8.44 -17.35
CA GLN A 528 -41.54 -7.81 -18.20
C GLN A 528 -40.35 -8.75 -18.44
N LEU A 529 -39.91 -9.52 -17.44
CA LEU A 529 -38.85 -10.52 -17.62
C LEU A 529 -39.26 -11.59 -18.64
N ILE A 530 -40.49 -12.10 -18.56
CA ILE A 530 -41.03 -13.08 -19.50
C ILE A 530 -41.03 -12.50 -20.93
N SER A 531 -41.58 -11.30 -21.11
CA SER A 531 -41.61 -10.64 -22.42
C SER A 531 -40.21 -10.37 -22.98
N ALA A 532 -39.25 -9.99 -22.13
CA ALA A 532 -37.87 -9.78 -22.54
C ALA A 532 -37.22 -11.10 -23.02
N ILE A 533 -37.44 -12.21 -22.33
CA ILE A 533 -36.92 -13.53 -22.75
C ILE A 533 -37.58 -14.02 -24.03
N GLU A 534 -38.87 -13.75 -24.24
CA GLU A 534 -39.55 -14.04 -25.51
C GLU A 534 -38.91 -13.27 -26.68
N SER A 535 -38.50 -12.02 -26.44
CA SER A 535 -37.79 -11.21 -27.43
C SER A 535 -36.32 -11.65 -27.64
N LEU A 536 -35.67 -12.18 -26.61
CA LEU A 536 -34.29 -12.66 -26.61
C LEU A 536 -34.18 -14.08 -26.02
N PRO A 537 -34.50 -15.13 -26.81
CA PRO A 537 -34.56 -16.51 -26.30
C PRO A 537 -33.24 -17.02 -25.70
N GLY A 538 -32.10 -16.44 -26.09
CA GLY A 538 -30.78 -16.76 -25.56
C GLY A 538 -30.59 -16.43 -24.07
N TRP A 539 -31.51 -15.69 -23.44
CA TRP A 539 -31.47 -15.40 -22.01
C TRP A 539 -32.07 -16.50 -21.14
N LEU A 540 -32.92 -17.37 -21.71
CA LEU A 540 -33.60 -18.43 -20.96
C LEU A 540 -32.64 -19.35 -20.17
N PRO A 541 -31.50 -19.82 -20.73
CA PRO A 541 -30.54 -20.64 -19.98
C PRO A 541 -29.86 -19.92 -18.80
N LEU A 542 -29.91 -18.59 -18.76
CA LEU A 542 -29.35 -17.78 -17.67
C LEU A 542 -30.43 -17.38 -16.65
N ALA A 543 -31.68 -17.20 -17.10
CA ALA A 543 -32.81 -16.78 -16.28
C ALA A 543 -33.69 -17.93 -15.76
N TRP A 544 -33.39 -19.19 -16.12
CA TRP A 544 -34.29 -20.35 -15.89
C TRP A 544 -34.73 -20.51 -14.44
N ARG A 545 -33.88 -20.19 -13.45
CA ARG A 545 -34.22 -20.29 -12.02
C ARG A 545 -35.31 -19.31 -11.62
N GLY A 546 -35.17 -18.05 -12.06
CA GLY A 546 -36.18 -17.02 -11.84
C GLY A 546 -37.49 -17.37 -12.54
N MET A 547 -37.39 -17.85 -13.79
CA MET A 547 -38.54 -18.26 -14.59
C MET A 547 -39.28 -19.46 -14.00
N ALA A 548 -38.58 -20.48 -13.51
CA ALA A 548 -39.20 -21.63 -12.88
C ALA A 548 -39.96 -21.23 -11.60
N LYS A 549 -39.36 -20.37 -10.76
CA LYS A 549 -40.04 -19.82 -9.57
C LYS A 549 -41.27 -18.99 -9.94
N ALA A 550 -41.17 -18.15 -10.96
CA ALA A 550 -42.29 -17.35 -11.47
C ALA A 550 -43.46 -18.23 -11.93
N ARG A 551 -43.19 -19.24 -12.77
CA ARG A 551 -44.22 -20.19 -13.25
C ARG A 551 -44.87 -20.97 -12.12
N ALA A 552 -44.09 -21.36 -11.11
CA ALA A 552 -44.64 -22.02 -9.92
C ALA A 552 -45.52 -21.08 -9.08
N ALA A 553 -45.17 -19.80 -8.96
CA ALA A 553 -45.99 -18.81 -8.26
C ALA A 553 -47.34 -18.54 -8.97
N GLU A 554 -47.38 -18.67 -10.30
CA GLU A 554 -48.60 -18.63 -11.13
C GLU A 554 -49.43 -19.93 -11.03
N GLY A 555 -48.97 -20.95 -10.29
CA GLY A 555 -49.61 -22.26 -10.18
C GLY A 555 -49.29 -23.22 -11.33
N ASN A 556 -48.44 -22.82 -12.29
CA ASN A 556 -48.03 -23.65 -13.42
C ASN A 556 -46.76 -24.46 -13.07
N PHE A 557 -46.92 -25.41 -12.14
CA PHE A 557 -45.83 -26.24 -11.63
C PHE A 557 -45.21 -27.17 -12.69
N ASN A 558 -45.99 -27.58 -13.70
CA ASN A 558 -45.48 -28.41 -14.79
C ASN A 558 -44.38 -27.67 -15.58
N ALA A 559 -44.69 -26.45 -16.04
CA ALA A 559 -43.73 -25.62 -16.77
C ALA A 559 -42.49 -25.28 -15.92
N ALA A 560 -42.65 -25.11 -14.60
CA ALA A 560 -41.53 -24.89 -13.69
C ALA A 560 -40.58 -26.10 -13.63
N ILE A 561 -41.12 -27.32 -13.54
CA ILE A 561 -40.34 -28.57 -13.51
C ILE A 561 -39.69 -28.86 -14.87
N GLU A 562 -40.35 -28.53 -15.98
CA GLU A 562 -39.73 -28.67 -17.32
C GLU A 562 -38.48 -27.79 -17.47
N LEU A 563 -38.54 -26.53 -17.02
CA LEU A 563 -37.38 -25.64 -17.02
C LEU A 563 -36.23 -26.16 -16.16
N VAL A 564 -36.55 -26.72 -14.99
CA VAL A 564 -35.58 -27.39 -14.11
C VAL A 564 -34.93 -28.58 -14.82
N ARG A 565 -35.71 -29.43 -15.50
CA ARG A 565 -35.17 -30.59 -16.21
C ARG A 565 -34.28 -30.21 -17.39
N GLN A 566 -34.59 -29.09 -18.04
CA GLN A 566 -33.86 -28.60 -19.21
C GLN A 566 -32.52 -27.95 -18.84
N PHE A 567 -32.49 -27.13 -17.78
CA PHE A 567 -31.32 -26.29 -17.45
C PHE A 567 -30.71 -26.56 -16.08
N GLY A 568 -31.38 -27.31 -15.21
CA GLY A 568 -30.90 -27.63 -13.87
C GLY A 568 -29.76 -28.64 -13.88
N GLU A 569 -28.87 -28.52 -12.90
CA GLU A 569 -27.79 -29.49 -12.69
C GLU A 569 -28.35 -30.81 -12.15
N LYS A 570 -27.98 -31.92 -12.80
CA LYS A 570 -28.31 -33.26 -12.33
C LYS A 570 -27.31 -33.68 -11.26
N PRO A 571 -27.77 -34.04 -10.03
CA PRO A 571 -26.86 -34.46 -8.98
C PRO A 571 -26.19 -35.80 -9.33
N ALA A 572 -24.96 -36.00 -8.88
CA ALA A 572 -24.30 -37.29 -8.96
C ALA A 572 -25.03 -38.30 -8.05
N VAL A 573 -25.60 -39.34 -8.66
CA VAL A 573 -26.25 -40.44 -7.95
C VAL A 573 -25.29 -41.63 -7.76
N PRO A 574 -25.39 -42.39 -6.65
CA PRO A 574 -24.52 -43.55 -6.41
C PRO A 574 -24.65 -44.63 -7.49
N ALA A 575 -23.58 -45.42 -7.67
CA ALA A 575 -23.64 -46.63 -8.51
C ALA A 575 -24.36 -47.76 -7.78
N VAL A 576 -25.08 -48.57 -8.55
CA VAL A 576 -25.99 -49.61 -8.07
C VAL A 576 -25.20 -50.91 -7.92
N ARG A 577 -25.32 -51.58 -6.77
CA ARG A 577 -24.48 -52.74 -6.44
C ARG A 577 -24.91 -54.01 -7.17
N GLY A 578 -26.20 -54.17 -7.46
CA GLY A 578 -26.76 -55.23 -8.29
C GLY A 578 -26.81 -56.59 -7.59
N GLY A 579 -27.88 -57.36 -7.84
CA GLY A 579 -27.99 -58.77 -7.45
C GLY A 579 -28.95 -59.09 -6.30
N ALA A 580 -29.51 -58.09 -5.61
CA ALA A 580 -30.56 -58.30 -4.62
C ALA A 580 -31.99 -58.22 -5.23
N SER A 581 -32.91 -59.01 -4.71
CA SER A 581 -34.36 -58.91 -4.99
C SER A 581 -35.02 -57.80 -4.15
N LEU A 582 -36.19 -57.32 -4.57
CA LEU A 582 -36.96 -56.31 -3.83
C LEU A 582 -37.19 -56.72 -2.36
N GLU A 583 -37.58 -57.98 -2.12
CA GLU A 583 -37.82 -58.51 -0.78
C GLU A 583 -36.56 -58.52 0.09
N GLN A 584 -35.39 -58.80 -0.50
CA GLN A 584 -34.10 -58.75 0.19
C GLN A 584 -33.71 -57.32 0.57
N LEU A 585 -33.96 -56.35 -0.31
CA LEU A 585 -33.68 -54.93 -0.08
C LEU A 585 -34.62 -54.32 0.96
N GLU A 586 -35.92 -54.63 0.91
CA GLU A 586 -36.90 -54.20 1.93
C GLU A 586 -36.55 -54.77 3.31
N LYS A 587 -36.16 -56.03 3.38
CA LYS A 587 -35.70 -56.67 4.62
C LYS A 587 -34.39 -56.07 5.13
N ALA A 588 -33.44 -55.75 4.25
CA ALA A 588 -32.20 -55.10 4.63
C ALA A 588 -32.46 -53.68 5.18
N LEU A 589 -33.39 -52.93 4.59
CA LEU A 589 -33.74 -51.57 5.01
C LEU A 589 -34.61 -51.52 6.27
N SER A 590 -35.30 -52.61 6.63
CA SER A 590 -35.97 -52.73 7.93
C SER A 590 -34.99 -52.97 9.07
N VAL A 591 -33.89 -53.70 8.80
CA VAL A 591 -32.79 -53.95 9.76
C VAL A 591 -31.88 -52.73 9.92
N ALA A 592 -31.57 -52.02 8.82
CA ALA A 592 -30.72 -50.83 8.83
C ALA A 592 -31.43 -49.60 8.21
N PRO A 593 -32.30 -48.89 8.97
CA PRO A 593 -33.11 -47.77 8.50
C PRO A 593 -32.38 -46.58 7.87
N ASN A 594 -31.10 -46.40 8.18
CA ASN A 594 -30.29 -45.25 7.74
C ASN A 594 -29.26 -45.63 6.66
N ASP A 595 -29.37 -46.82 6.08
CA ASP A 595 -28.50 -47.24 4.98
C ASP A 595 -28.99 -46.63 3.65
N TYR A 596 -28.43 -45.46 3.32
CA TYR A 596 -28.73 -44.74 2.09
C TYR A 596 -28.40 -45.53 0.82
N ALA A 597 -27.40 -46.42 0.85
CA ALA A 597 -27.02 -47.19 -0.34
C ALA A 597 -28.09 -48.26 -0.65
N THR A 598 -28.52 -48.99 0.38
CA THR A 598 -29.61 -49.97 0.27
C THR A 598 -30.94 -49.27 -0.06
N GLY A 599 -31.19 -48.09 0.51
CA GLY A 599 -32.37 -47.28 0.20
C GLY A 599 -32.42 -46.78 -1.25
N PHE A 600 -31.29 -46.34 -1.80
CA PHE A 600 -31.19 -45.92 -3.20
C PHE A 600 -31.36 -47.10 -4.17
N GLU A 601 -30.76 -48.26 -3.88
CA GLU A 601 -30.91 -49.47 -4.70
C GLU A 601 -32.35 -50.00 -4.68
N LEU A 602 -33.03 -49.95 -3.52
CA LEU A 602 -34.45 -50.29 -3.40
C LEU A 602 -35.31 -49.35 -4.25
N TYR A 603 -35.11 -48.03 -4.13
CA TYR A 603 -35.82 -47.03 -4.93
C TYR A 603 -35.69 -47.28 -6.44
N GLN A 604 -34.47 -47.56 -6.91
CA GLN A 604 -34.23 -47.76 -8.33
C GLN A 604 -34.95 -49.01 -8.86
N ARG A 605 -34.87 -50.13 -8.12
CA ARG A 605 -35.60 -51.36 -8.49
C ARG A 605 -37.11 -51.20 -8.45
N GLN A 606 -37.65 -50.47 -7.46
CA GLN A 606 -39.08 -50.14 -7.41
C GLN A 606 -39.49 -49.29 -8.62
N THR A 607 -38.63 -48.37 -9.06
CA THR A 607 -38.88 -47.53 -10.24
C THR A 607 -38.80 -48.33 -11.56
N GLU A 608 -37.83 -49.24 -11.69
CA GLU A 608 -37.70 -50.16 -12.84
C GLU A 608 -38.93 -51.08 -12.99
N ASP A 609 -39.48 -51.55 -11.87
CA ASP A 609 -40.69 -52.38 -11.82
C ASP A 609 -42.00 -51.57 -11.94
N GLY A 610 -41.91 -50.24 -12.16
CA GLY A 610 -43.07 -49.34 -12.31
C GLY A 610 -43.82 -49.03 -11.00
N ARG A 611 -43.30 -49.43 -9.84
CA ARG A 611 -43.90 -49.25 -8.51
C ARG A 611 -43.56 -47.86 -7.93
N LEU A 612 -44.07 -46.81 -8.58
CA LEU A 612 -43.76 -45.42 -8.22
C LEU A 612 -44.24 -45.01 -6.82
N ASP A 613 -45.34 -45.60 -6.32
CA ASP A 613 -45.82 -45.32 -4.95
C ASP A 613 -44.88 -45.87 -3.89
N ASP A 614 -44.41 -47.12 -4.07
CA ASP A 614 -43.44 -47.75 -3.18
C ASP A 614 -42.10 -47.01 -3.22
N ALA A 615 -41.67 -46.58 -4.42
CA ALA A 615 -40.50 -45.75 -4.63
C ALA A 615 -40.58 -44.43 -3.86
N LEU A 616 -41.72 -43.74 -3.89
CA LEU A 616 -41.94 -42.49 -3.13
C LEU A 616 -41.93 -42.72 -1.62
N VAL A 617 -42.50 -43.81 -1.13
CA VAL A 617 -42.45 -44.17 0.31
C VAL A 617 -40.99 -44.37 0.74
N THR A 618 -40.21 -45.08 -0.08
CA THR A 618 -38.77 -45.28 0.16
C THR A 618 -38.01 -43.95 0.18
N LEU A 619 -38.23 -43.05 -0.79
CA LEU A 619 -37.57 -41.75 -0.85
C LEU A 619 -37.93 -40.85 0.34
N ARG A 620 -39.22 -40.76 0.69
CA ARG A 620 -39.71 -39.90 1.79
C ARG A 620 -39.18 -40.30 3.15
N ARG A 621 -38.87 -41.59 3.35
CA ARG A 621 -38.19 -42.08 4.55
C ARG A 621 -36.83 -41.42 4.76
N PHE A 622 -36.14 -41.05 3.68
CA PHE A 622 -34.84 -40.37 3.74
C PHE A 622 -34.97 -38.85 3.68
N THR A 623 -35.85 -38.28 2.85
CA THR A 623 -35.98 -36.82 2.72
C THR A 623 -36.54 -36.14 3.99
N THR A 624 -37.20 -36.91 4.87
CA THR A 624 -37.62 -36.46 6.20
C THR A 624 -36.52 -36.50 7.27
N GLN A 625 -35.36 -37.11 6.99
CA GLN A 625 -34.25 -37.23 7.95
C GLN A 625 -33.25 -36.06 7.83
N ALA A 626 -32.76 -35.57 8.97
CA ALA A 626 -31.71 -34.56 8.99
C ALA A 626 -30.36 -35.13 8.51
N GLY A 627 -29.78 -34.53 7.47
CA GLY A 627 -28.47 -34.91 6.93
C GLY A 627 -28.50 -35.92 5.77
N ALA A 628 -29.69 -36.26 5.25
CA ALA A 628 -29.82 -37.08 4.06
C ALA A 628 -29.09 -36.45 2.85
N PRO A 629 -28.48 -37.27 1.97
CA PRO A 629 -27.91 -36.78 0.73
C PRO A 629 -28.92 -36.01 -0.12
N SER A 630 -28.53 -34.85 -0.65
CA SER A 630 -29.43 -33.95 -1.39
C SER A 630 -30.06 -34.60 -2.63
N TYR A 631 -29.40 -35.59 -3.25
CA TYR A 631 -29.94 -36.29 -4.41
C TYR A 631 -31.28 -37.02 -4.11
N PHE A 632 -31.59 -37.37 -2.86
CA PHE A 632 -32.90 -37.96 -2.52
C PHE A 632 -34.06 -36.99 -2.76
N HIS A 633 -33.87 -35.69 -2.48
CA HIS A 633 -34.88 -34.66 -2.77
C HIS A 633 -35.06 -34.45 -4.28
N PHE A 634 -33.97 -34.57 -5.05
CA PHE A 634 -34.03 -34.55 -6.52
C PHE A 634 -34.80 -35.75 -7.08
N LEU A 635 -34.51 -36.96 -6.59
CA LEU A 635 -35.23 -38.17 -7.00
C LEU A 635 -36.71 -38.13 -6.58
N GLU A 636 -37.02 -37.55 -5.42
CA GLU A 636 -38.41 -37.33 -4.99
C GLU A 636 -39.13 -36.38 -5.95
N ALA A 637 -38.49 -35.28 -6.36
CA ALA A 637 -39.05 -34.37 -7.36
C ALA A 637 -39.32 -35.07 -8.70
N GLU A 638 -38.37 -35.85 -9.22
CA GLU A 638 -38.53 -36.59 -10.47
C GLU A 638 -39.62 -37.67 -10.39
N THR A 639 -39.75 -38.34 -9.24
CA THR A 639 -40.74 -39.40 -9.05
C THR A 639 -42.16 -38.82 -8.90
N TRP A 640 -42.32 -37.67 -8.24
CA TRP A 640 -43.59 -36.94 -8.23
C TRP A 640 -43.97 -36.41 -9.62
N ALA A 641 -42.99 -35.92 -10.38
CA ALA A 641 -43.19 -35.47 -11.76
C ALA A 641 -43.59 -36.63 -12.69
N ALA A 642 -43.04 -37.84 -12.49
CA ALA A 642 -43.44 -39.04 -13.23
C ALA A 642 -44.89 -39.48 -12.93
N LYS A 643 -45.43 -39.11 -11.77
CA LYS A 643 -46.85 -39.30 -11.40
C LYS A 643 -47.75 -38.12 -11.78
N GLU A 644 -47.24 -37.16 -12.55
CA GLU A 644 -47.93 -35.92 -12.93
C GLU A 644 -48.41 -35.07 -11.72
N ASN A 645 -47.81 -35.28 -10.54
CA ASN A 645 -48.08 -34.47 -9.35
C ASN A 645 -47.07 -33.33 -9.27
N TRP A 646 -47.29 -32.32 -10.10
CA TRP A 646 -46.36 -31.23 -10.34
C TRP A 646 -46.12 -30.34 -9.11
N GLU A 647 -47.13 -30.11 -8.28
CA GLU A 647 -47.02 -29.31 -7.06
C GLU A 647 -46.06 -29.96 -6.05
N ARG A 648 -46.20 -31.28 -5.82
CA ARG A 648 -45.29 -32.02 -4.92
C ARG A 648 -43.89 -32.18 -5.53
N ALA A 649 -43.80 -32.32 -6.86
CA ALA A 649 -42.53 -32.34 -7.56
C ALA A 649 -41.76 -31.04 -7.33
N TRP A 650 -42.44 -29.89 -7.46
CA TRP A 650 -41.85 -28.58 -7.21
C TRP A 650 -41.42 -28.40 -5.76
N ALA A 651 -42.26 -28.80 -4.80
CA ALA A 651 -41.91 -28.71 -3.38
C ALA A 651 -40.65 -29.54 -3.02
N ALA A 652 -40.54 -30.76 -3.55
CA ALA A 652 -39.34 -31.60 -3.37
C ALA A 652 -38.10 -30.98 -4.04
N TRP A 653 -38.26 -30.37 -5.22
CA TRP A 653 -37.16 -29.67 -5.88
C TRP A 653 -36.67 -28.44 -5.11
N GLN A 654 -37.57 -27.65 -4.51
CA GLN A 654 -37.17 -26.53 -3.65
C GLN A 654 -36.33 -26.97 -2.45
N GLN A 655 -36.63 -28.15 -1.89
CA GLN A 655 -35.81 -28.76 -0.82
C GLN A 655 -34.43 -29.20 -1.34
N PHE A 656 -34.36 -29.71 -2.58
CA PHE A 656 -33.09 -30.00 -3.23
C PHE A 656 -32.23 -28.75 -3.44
N ASP A 657 -32.80 -27.66 -3.98
CA ASP A 657 -32.08 -26.39 -4.22
C ASP A 657 -31.55 -25.77 -2.91
N THR A 658 -32.35 -25.81 -1.83
CA THR A 658 -31.91 -25.33 -0.52
C THR A 658 -30.87 -26.23 0.16
N ALA A 659 -30.95 -27.55 -0.01
CA ALA A 659 -29.96 -28.49 0.51
C ALA A 659 -28.59 -28.37 -0.20
N GLY A 660 -28.60 -28.05 -1.50
CA GLY A 660 -27.38 -27.79 -2.28
C GLY A 660 -26.60 -26.56 -1.80
N LYS A 661 -27.30 -25.47 -1.47
CA LYS A 661 -26.72 -24.18 -1.03
C LYS A 661 -26.05 -24.22 0.35
N LYS A 662 -26.35 -25.20 1.21
CA LYS A 662 -25.71 -25.34 2.54
C LYS A 662 -24.35 -26.04 2.50
N ARG A 663 -23.92 -26.57 1.35
CA ARG A 663 -22.67 -27.32 1.17
C ARG A 663 -21.63 -26.59 0.30
N SER A 664 -21.97 -25.48 -0.33
CA SER A 664 -21.07 -24.52 -0.99
C SER A 664 -20.73 -23.39 -0.05
#